data_AF-M7NR50-F1
#
_entry.id   AF-M7NR50-F1
#
_cell.length_a   1.000
_cell.length_b   1.000
_cell.length_c   1.000
_cell.angle_alpha   90.00
_cell.angle_beta   90.00
_cell.angle_gamma   90.00
#
_symmetry.space_group_name_H-M   'P 1'
#
loop_
_entity.id
_entity.type
_entity.pdbx_description
1 polymer ?
#
loop_
_entity_poly.entity_id
_entity_poly.type
_entity_poly.pdbx_seq_one_letter_code
_entity_poly.pdbx_strand_id
1 'polypeptide(L)'
;MQHSDLFEAFEAIKTSLGKKKDDVFYFGEVSRQNFESVFSRDEVFAQLEQFMVPPLEFSMEWLNELHGYVGKEVEYKELFQVVPFICQMSVEFIREGLEGRIVGYKEEAVSMEINSRNSTTFERNPAPRGDFIRGRSTFLPFVSERLKVLKLDEDKNNEKDMDLFLVAPGLSRTGILKKYEQPNKFRFELDENVDPNHWRFDSIDSFPLDNEEKLNDRISDHSKIDRSSDPVDNFLSSEFSLSFSNIGVSKYSTKQKIKEWAHVVNIKADFSNFHELVPNMAYNFPFELDSFQKFAIYHLERTESVFVSAHTSAGKTVVAEYAIALALKHMTKAIYTSPIKALSNQKFRDFYDTFEDVGILTGDIQIRPEASCLIMTTEILRSMLYKGSDLIRDVEFVIFDEVHYVNDFERGVVWEEVIIMLPEYVTLILLSATVPNTKEFAEWIGRTRQKDIYVISTARRPIPLEHFLWVNKKMFKIVDEKEKFLMQSYKDAAMVLKKDKNIVSTQLNKGGSHDSNSLRNQGRGNLNRTANSQNISKKGEKNTSIRGSDRAIFKDNEKQDRSIWIYLVNHLRKINLLPVVVFVFSKKKCQDNANSLANLDLLNHTAKSEVHVIIEKSIARLRAEDTKLPQIIRMRDLLSRGIGVHHGGLLPIVKEIVEILFTRSLVKILFATETFAMGINMPAKSVVFSGIRKHDGQEFRYLLSGEYTQMAGRAGRRGLDTIGTVIIMCNDDIPDINTLTRILLGNSTKLRSQFRLTYNMILNILRVKTLKVEEMIKRSFSENTSQALLPEHQKEIMLYEKNLSLLKHEPCSFCDIDLILFYNENTEYNQLTKICYQLALSSSYGKKIFSPGRVVIYKENNLYRSLAILLSEASVSFNGEKCFHVLYVKQKDSKNQVNKLPFIPVFWNYDFGLDSLKAEQFKEKILSVSSIELITQIVVKVDVSAVRSRIKESFYNICEQIKKARLVKDLEFLECSWVNVRDLKFKELFMKRKLCKSNMYNKKCLECPDFVLHFLKAHERNMLVEKIEVLEHLISDQNLELLPDYEQRIGVLKELDYIDDNLNVLLKGRVACEINSAHELVLTELIFENTLAEFESEEIVALLSVFVFEEKTESLPSISPHLEKGKEMIINVVKKINSVQDKYQVLSLCDTLDFENKSCFGLVEVVYEWARGMSFERIMDLTDVLEGSIVRVMTRLDQVLRECASAARIIGDISMYSKMEDCQEKIRRDIIFSPSLYI
;
A
#
# COMPACT_ATOMS: atom_id res chain seq x y z
N MET A 1 -35.20 50.14 47.82
CA MET A 1 -34.62 50.18 49.19
C MET A 1 -33.48 49.17 49.42
N GLN A 2 -32.93 48.47 48.41
CA GLN A 2 -31.89 47.45 48.61
C GLN A 2 -30.43 47.91 48.40
N HIS A 3 -30.19 49.14 47.94
CA HIS A 3 -28.81 49.64 47.73
C HIS A 3 -28.17 50.29 48.96
N SER A 4 -28.96 50.71 49.97
CA SER A 4 -28.43 51.29 51.21
C SER A 4 -27.77 50.24 52.11
N ASP A 5 -28.42 49.08 52.29
CA ASP A 5 -27.97 48.05 53.25
C ASP A 5 -26.66 47.38 52.84
N LEU A 6 -26.45 47.18 51.54
CA LEU A 6 -25.22 46.56 51.02
C LEU A 6 -24.02 47.51 51.16
N PHE A 7 -24.25 48.81 50.95
CA PHE A 7 -23.21 49.82 51.12
C PHE A 7 -22.82 49.98 52.59
N GLU A 8 -23.80 50.01 53.51
CA GLU A 8 -23.56 50.04 54.95
C GLU A 8 -22.85 48.77 55.45
N ALA A 9 -23.24 47.59 54.97
CA ALA A 9 -22.55 46.33 55.28
C ALA A 9 -21.09 46.34 54.79
N PHE A 10 -20.84 46.85 53.58
CA PHE A 10 -19.48 47.03 53.07
C PHE A 10 -18.68 48.07 53.88
N GLU A 11 -19.32 49.15 54.34
CA GLU A 11 -18.68 50.17 55.16
C GLU A 11 -18.32 49.63 56.57
N ALA A 12 -19.19 48.79 57.14
CA ALA A 12 -18.92 48.05 58.38
C ALA A 12 -17.76 47.04 58.23
N ILE A 13 -17.68 46.35 57.10
CA ILE A 13 -16.55 45.46 56.77
C ILE A 13 -15.27 46.28 56.56
N LYS A 14 -15.36 47.43 55.90
CA LYS A 14 -14.21 48.31 55.64
C LYS A 14 -13.62 48.91 56.92
N THR A 15 -14.48 49.28 57.88
CA THR A 15 -14.06 49.75 59.21
C THR A 15 -13.46 48.65 60.08
N SER A 16 -13.90 47.38 59.94
CA SER A 16 -13.29 46.25 60.65
C SER A 16 -11.92 45.86 60.07
N LEU A 17 -11.74 45.97 58.75
CA LEU A 17 -10.45 45.76 58.06
C LEU A 17 -9.42 46.86 58.38
N GLY A 18 -9.85 48.10 58.64
CA GLY A 18 -8.95 49.24 58.89
C GLY A 18 -8.15 49.23 60.19
N LYS A 19 -8.43 48.31 61.13
CA LYS A 19 -7.79 48.25 62.47
C LYS A 19 -6.65 47.24 62.63
N LYS A 20 -6.36 46.39 61.64
CA LYS A 20 -5.26 45.40 61.70
C LYS A 20 -4.13 45.83 60.75
N LYS A 21 -3.24 46.70 61.22
CA LYS A 21 -1.89 46.83 60.66
C LYS A 21 -0.90 46.21 61.64
N ASP A 22 -0.07 45.36 61.07
CA ASP A 22 1.12 44.71 61.61
C ASP A 22 0.89 43.29 62.18
N ASP A 23 1.77 42.39 61.72
CA ASP A 23 1.88 40.93 61.89
C ASP A 23 0.98 40.03 60.99
N VAL A 24 1.51 39.71 59.81
CA VAL A 24 0.95 38.75 58.84
C VAL A 24 1.27 37.32 59.27
N PHE A 25 0.36 36.70 60.03
CA PHE A 25 0.13 35.26 60.01
C PHE A 25 -1.37 35.02 59.76
N TYR A 26 -1.70 34.27 58.70
CA TYR A 26 -3.09 33.93 58.35
C TYR A 26 -3.68 33.01 59.42
N PHE A 27 -4.50 33.56 60.33
CA PHE A 27 -5.41 32.76 61.16
C PHE A 27 -6.73 32.57 60.40
N GLY A 28 -7.13 31.32 60.17
CA GLY A 28 -8.47 31.00 59.68
C GLY A 28 -9.53 31.23 60.77
N GLU A 29 -10.04 32.45 60.90
CA GLU A 29 -11.18 32.74 61.78
C GLU A 29 -12.49 32.23 61.16
N VAL A 30 -13.22 31.38 61.88
CA VAL A 30 -14.58 30.93 61.52
C VAL A 30 -15.58 32.04 61.90
N SER A 31 -16.48 32.41 60.98
CA SER A 31 -17.47 33.47 61.18
C SER A 31 -18.44 33.17 62.33
N ARG A 32 -18.61 34.10 63.28
CA ARG A 32 -19.57 34.02 64.41
C ARG A 32 -21.01 34.41 64.02
N GLN A 33 -21.48 34.05 62.83
CA GLN A 33 -22.90 34.25 62.49
C GLN A 33 -23.71 33.05 63.02
N ASN A 34 -24.53 33.29 64.04
CA ASN A 34 -25.49 32.31 64.53
C ASN A 34 -26.66 32.25 63.52
N PHE A 35 -26.70 31.20 62.68
CA PHE A 35 -27.81 30.95 61.74
C PHE A 35 -29.04 30.30 62.38
N GLU A 36 -29.00 29.99 63.67
CA GLU A 36 -30.16 29.44 64.40
C GLU A 36 -30.99 30.58 64.99
N SER A 37 -31.88 31.15 64.18
CA SER A 37 -33.01 31.92 64.67
C SER A 37 -34.28 31.11 64.48
N VAL A 38 -34.98 30.81 65.59
CA VAL A 38 -36.41 30.48 65.55
C VAL A 38 -37.08 31.64 64.81
N PHE A 39 -37.59 31.39 63.59
CA PHE A 39 -38.21 32.42 62.76
C PHE A 39 -39.30 33.13 63.56
N SER A 40 -39.24 34.46 63.60
CA SER A 40 -40.29 35.23 64.25
C SER A 40 -41.61 35.05 63.50
N ARG A 41 -42.75 35.12 64.20
CA ARG A 41 -44.08 34.90 63.59
C ARG A 41 -44.33 35.85 62.41
N ASP A 42 -43.76 37.05 62.46
CA ASP A 42 -43.86 38.07 61.43
C ASP A 42 -42.99 37.76 60.19
N GLU A 43 -41.81 37.15 60.36
CA GLU A 43 -40.98 36.67 59.24
C GLU A 43 -41.63 35.47 58.52
N VAL A 44 -42.25 34.57 59.29
CA VAL A 44 -43.03 33.47 58.71
C VAL A 44 -44.24 34.03 57.95
N PHE A 45 -44.90 35.06 58.48
CA PHE A 45 -45.98 35.75 57.78
C PHE A 45 -45.50 36.42 56.49
N ALA A 46 -44.34 37.09 56.50
CA ALA A 46 -43.76 37.70 55.30
C ALA A 46 -43.36 36.66 54.24
N GLN A 47 -42.84 35.50 54.65
CA GLN A 47 -42.57 34.39 53.74
C GLN A 47 -43.86 33.77 53.19
N LEU A 48 -44.91 33.64 54.01
CA LEU A 48 -46.23 33.18 53.55
C LEU A 48 -46.88 34.19 52.60
N GLU A 49 -46.66 35.49 52.82
CA GLU A 49 -47.14 36.56 51.94
C GLU A 49 -46.49 36.49 50.56
N GLN A 50 -45.20 36.10 50.45
CA GLN A 50 -44.56 35.84 49.16
C GLN A 50 -45.25 34.74 48.34
N PHE A 51 -45.84 33.72 48.97
CA PHE A 51 -46.62 32.70 48.25
C PHE A 51 -48.01 33.18 47.83
N MET A 52 -48.51 34.28 48.41
CA MET A 52 -49.80 34.88 48.07
C MET A 52 -49.68 36.02 47.06
N VAL A 53 -48.48 36.56 46.85
CA VAL A 53 -48.21 37.56 45.81
C VAL A 53 -48.20 36.87 44.44
N PRO A 54 -49.03 37.29 43.47
CA PRO A 54 -48.98 36.71 42.13
C PRO A 54 -47.60 36.94 41.51
N PRO A 55 -47.04 35.96 40.80
CA PRO A 55 -45.75 36.13 40.15
C PRO A 55 -45.85 37.25 39.10
N LEU A 56 -44.82 38.09 39.04
CA LEU A 56 -44.75 39.23 38.09
C LEU A 56 -44.63 38.76 36.63
N GLU A 57 -44.25 37.51 36.42
CA GLU A 57 -44.14 36.85 35.11
C GLU A 57 -45.02 35.59 35.10
N PHE A 58 -45.60 35.27 33.94
CA PHE A 58 -46.35 34.02 33.80
C PHE A 58 -45.42 32.82 33.96
N SER A 59 -45.87 31.81 34.70
CA SER A 59 -45.14 30.54 34.78
C SER A 59 -45.19 29.81 33.43
N MET A 60 -44.28 28.85 33.21
CA MET A 60 -44.26 28.02 32.00
C MET A 60 -45.57 27.26 31.79
N GLU A 61 -46.28 26.91 32.86
CA GLU A 61 -47.60 26.27 32.79
C GLU A 61 -48.64 27.22 32.16
N TRP A 62 -48.71 28.47 32.64
CA TRP A 62 -49.61 29.49 32.08
C TRP A 62 -49.21 29.88 30.65
N LEU A 63 -47.92 29.96 30.34
CA LEU A 63 -47.42 30.22 28.98
C LEU A 63 -47.85 29.11 28.01
N ASN A 64 -47.80 27.84 28.42
CA ASN A 64 -48.23 26.72 27.60
C ASN A 64 -49.75 26.73 27.31
N GLU A 65 -50.56 27.29 28.21
CA GLU A 65 -52.00 27.44 27.98
C GLU A 65 -52.34 28.70 27.17
N LEU A 66 -51.61 29.79 27.38
CA LEU A 66 -51.89 31.09 26.77
C LEU A 66 -51.26 31.26 25.38
N HIS A 67 -50.19 30.53 25.06
CA HIS A 67 -49.53 30.66 23.76
C HIS A 67 -50.33 29.97 22.64
N GLY A 68 -50.64 30.71 21.58
CA GLY A 68 -51.25 30.14 20.37
C GLY A 68 -50.20 30.05 19.26
N TYR A 69 -49.95 28.85 18.71
CA TYR A 69 -49.14 28.72 17.51
C TYR A 69 -49.94 29.13 16.28
N VAL A 70 -49.63 30.29 15.71
CA VAL A 70 -50.20 30.72 14.42
C VAL A 70 -49.44 30.03 13.30
N GLY A 71 -50.02 28.97 12.74
CA GLY A 71 -49.48 28.28 11.57
C GLY A 71 -49.57 29.17 10.34
N LYS A 72 -48.47 29.85 9.97
CA LYS A 72 -48.33 30.44 8.64
C LYS A 72 -48.07 29.33 7.62
N GLU A 73 -48.73 29.38 6.47
CA GLU A 73 -48.35 28.54 5.34
C GLU A 73 -46.92 28.90 4.92
N VAL A 74 -46.04 27.91 4.79
CA VAL A 74 -44.63 28.14 4.46
C VAL A 74 -44.55 28.57 3.00
N GLU A 75 -44.16 29.83 2.77
CA GLU A 75 -43.85 30.31 1.42
C GLU A 75 -42.51 29.72 0.96
N TYR A 76 -42.56 28.52 0.35
CA TYR A 76 -41.37 27.85 -0.18
C TYR A 76 -40.57 28.69 -1.19
N LYS A 77 -41.18 29.74 -1.76
CA LYS A 77 -40.52 30.69 -2.68
C LYS A 77 -39.32 31.39 -2.03
N GLU A 78 -39.37 31.67 -0.73
CA GLU A 78 -38.29 32.35 -0.01
C GLU A 78 -37.03 31.48 0.17
N LEU A 79 -37.17 30.14 0.08
CA LEU A 79 -36.04 29.21 0.18
C LEU A 79 -35.24 29.10 -1.12
N PHE A 80 -35.79 29.55 -2.26
CA PHE A 80 -35.08 29.51 -3.53
C PHE A 80 -34.07 30.64 -3.61
N GLN A 81 -32.80 30.27 -3.58
CA GLN A 81 -31.72 31.22 -3.79
C GLN A 81 -31.44 31.36 -5.29
N VAL A 82 -31.57 32.57 -5.82
CA VAL A 82 -31.09 32.89 -7.17
C VAL A 82 -29.56 32.89 -7.14
N VAL A 83 -28.93 32.26 -8.14
CA VAL A 83 -27.47 32.24 -8.28
C VAL A 83 -26.95 33.68 -8.30
N PRO A 84 -25.88 34.03 -7.57
CA PRO A 84 -25.31 35.37 -7.59
C PRO A 84 -24.92 35.80 -9.01
N PHE A 85 -24.91 37.11 -9.26
CA PHE A 85 -24.51 37.66 -10.55
C PHE A 85 -23.05 37.31 -10.83
N ILE A 86 -22.79 36.63 -11.96
CA ILE A 86 -21.45 36.20 -12.36
C ILE A 86 -20.79 37.32 -13.16
N CYS A 87 -19.62 37.80 -12.74
CA CYS A 87 -18.85 38.77 -13.52
C CYS A 87 -18.22 38.07 -14.73
N GLN A 88 -18.68 38.42 -15.94
CA GLN A 88 -18.16 37.84 -17.18
C GLN A 88 -16.90 38.56 -17.72
N MET A 89 -16.46 39.65 -17.09
CA MET A 89 -15.31 40.42 -17.56
C MET A 89 -14.16 40.32 -16.55
N SER A 90 -12.94 40.05 -17.03
CA SER A 90 -11.69 40.18 -16.27
C SER A 90 -10.79 41.23 -16.94
N VAL A 91 -9.91 41.84 -16.15
CA VAL A 91 -8.99 42.88 -16.65
C VAL A 91 -7.60 42.27 -16.85
N GLU A 92 -7.12 42.28 -18.08
CA GLU A 92 -5.75 41.88 -18.44
C GLU A 92 -4.88 43.11 -18.68
N PHE A 93 -3.68 43.13 -18.08
CA PHE A 93 -2.74 44.24 -18.23
C PHE A 93 -1.78 44.01 -19.40
N ILE A 94 -1.77 44.94 -20.35
CA ILE A 94 -0.89 44.91 -21.52
C ILE A 94 0.48 45.47 -21.14
N ARG A 95 1.54 44.70 -21.43
CA ARG A 95 2.93 45.07 -21.18
C ARG A 95 3.66 45.33 -22.49
N GLU A 96 4.40 46.44 -22.58
CA GLU A 96 5.23 46.77 -23.74
C GLU A 96 6.69 47.06 -23.35
N GLY A 97 7.61 46.85 -24.30
CA GLY A 97 9.06 47.05 -24.14
C GLY A 97 9.81 45.84 -23.55
N LEU A 98 11.15 45.91 -23.59
CA LEU A 98 12.04 44.83 -23.10
C LEU A 98 11.98 44.63 -21.58
N GLU A 99 11.62 45.67 -20.83
CA GLU A 99 11.44 45.61 -19.37
C GLU A 99 10.02 45.15 -18.96
N GLY A 100 9.07 45.06 -19.90
CA GLY A 100 7.71 44.62 -19.62
C GLY A 100 6.88 45.58 -18.75
N ARG A 101 6.97 46.90 -18.98
CA ARG A 101 6.21 47.89 -18.22
C ARG A 101 4.73 47.83 -18.60
N ILE A 102 3.83 47.98 -17.62
CA ILE A 102 2.38 47.99 -17.84
C ILE A 102 2.01 49.32 -18.54
N VAL A 103 1.46 49.23 -19.75
CA VAL A 103 1.10 50.41 -20.58
C VAL A 103 -0.40 50.63 -20.63
N GLY A 104 -1.21 49.58 -20.48
CA GLY A 104 -2.66 49.67 -20.50
C GLY A 104 -3.35 48.42 -19.96
N TYR A 105 -4.66 48.38 -20.10
CA TYR A 105 -5.49 47.24 -19.73
C TYR A 105 -6.53 46.95 -20.81
N LYS A 106 -6.95 45.70 -20.91
CA LYS A 106 -8.00 45.21 -21.81
C LYS A 106 -8.95 44.35 -20.99
N GLU A 107 -10.25 44.50 -21.23
CA GLU A 107 -11.24 43.62 -20.62
C GLU A 107 -11.43 42.37 -21.50
N GLU A 108 -11.27 41.19 -20.92
CA GLU A 108 -11.49 39.91 -21.59
C GLU A 108 -12.69 39.18 -20.97
N ALA A 109 -13.44 38.48 -21.81
CA ALA A 109 -14.61 37.73 -21.37
C ALA A 109 -14.19 36.39 -20.72
N VAL A 110 -14.53 36.20 -19.44
CA VAL A 110 -14.37 34.95 -18.70
C VAL A 110 -15.72 34.26 -18.57
N SER A 111 -15.75 32.95 -18.80
CA SER A 111 -16.99 32.21 -19.02
C SER A 111 -17.77 31.88 -17.75
N MET A 112 -17.14 31.68 -16.58
CA MET A 112 -17.84 31.32 -15.31
C MET A 112 -17.02 31.68 -14.05
N GLU A 113 -17.69 31.90 -12.91
CA GLU A 113 -17.06 31.90 -11.58
C GLU A 113 -16.71 30.46 -11.16
N ILE A 114 -15.43 30.24 -10.87
CA ILE A 114 -14.86 28.93 -10.58
C ILE A 114 -14.51 28.85 -9.09
N ASN A 115 -14.97 27.82 -8.40
CA ASN A 115 -14.88 27.66 -6.94
C ASN A 115 -14.33 26.26 -6.60
N SER A 116 -13.97 26.03 -5.33
CA SER A 116 -13.46 24.74 -4.87
C SER A 116 -14.45 23.56 -4.96
N ARG A 117 -15.75 23.83 -5.08
CA ARG A 117 -16.81 22.82 -5.15
C ARG A 117 -17.21 22.40 -6.56
N ASN A 118 -16.99 23.26 -7.56
CA ASN A 118 -17.46 23.04 -8.95
C ASN A 118 -16.31 22.76 -9.92
N SER A 119 -15.06 23.00 -9.53
CA SER A 119 -13.92 22.89 -10.44
C SER A 119 -12.68 22.26 -9.80
N THR A 120 -11.96 21.54 -10.65
CA THR A 120 -10.66 20.91 -10.37
C THR A 120 -9.48 21.74 -10.89
N THR A 121 -9.73 22.90 -11.50
CA THR A 121 -8.69 23.78 -12.05
C THR A 121 -7.93 24.55 -10.97
N PHE A 122 -6.68 24.94 -11.24
CA PHE A 122 -5.87 25.77 -10.34
C PHE A 122 -6.32 27.24 -10.29
N GLU A 123 -7.06 27.69 -11.30
CA GLU A 123 -7.57 29.07 -11.42
C GLU A 123 -8.82 29.34 -10.57
N ARG A 124 -9.40 28.30 -9.94
CA ARG A 124 -10.58 28.46 -9.06
C ARG A 124 -10.29 29.40 -7.88
N ASN A 125 -11.31 30.07 -7.36
CA ASN A 125 -11.15 30.92 -6.17
C ASN A 125 -10.69 30.11 -4.94
N PRO A 126 -9.75 30.64 -4.13
CA PRO A 126 -9.24 29.94 -2.94
C PRO A 126 -10.30 29.84 -1.83
N ALA A 127 -10.22 28.79 -1.02
CA ALA A 127 -11.09 28.59 0.12
C ALA A 127 -10.81 29.61 1.25
N PRO A 128 -11.79 29.82 2.17
CA PRO A 128 -11.57 30.63 3.36
C PRO A 128 -10.45 30.06 4.24
N ARG A 129 -9.79 30.95 5.03
CA ARG A 129 -8.56 30.65 5.79
C ARG A 129 -8.61 29.38 6.64
N GLY A 130 -9.76 29.04 7.24
CA GLY A 130 -9.90 27.85 8.08
C GLY A 130 -9.76 26.53 7.33
N ASP A 131 -10.14 26.49 6.05
CA ASP A 131 -10.13 25.27 5.23
C ASP A 131 -8.96 25.21 4.23
N PHE A 132 -8.22 26.30 4.10
CA PHE A 132 -7.11 26.45 3.14
C PHE A 132 -6.06 25.33 3.27
N ILE A 133 -5.78 24.88 4.50
CA ILE A 133 -4.70 23.92 4.80
C ILE A 133 -5.14 22.46 4.70
N ARG A 134 -6.19 22.04 5.41
CA ARG A 134 -6.63 20.63 5.40
C ARG A 134 -7.59 20.30 4.26
N GLY A 135 -8.18 21.31 3.62
CA GLY A 135 -9.26 21.13 2.66
C GLY A 135 -10.55 20.59 3.32
N ARG A 136 -11.55 20.33 2.49
CA ARG A 136 -12.80 19.68 2.89
C ARG A 136 -13.13 18.57 1.90
N SER A 137 -13.80 17.52 2.34
CA SER A 137 -14.29 16.46 1.44
C SER A 137 -15.33 16.92 0.42
N THR A 138 -15.96 18.07 0.67
CA THR A 138 -16.86 18.73 -0.30
C THR A 138 -16.10 19.45 -1.41
N PHE A 139 -14.80 19.68 -1.26
CA PHE A 139 -13.99 20.29 -2.31
C PHE A 139 -13.54 19.21 -3.29
N LEU A 140 -13.52 19.57 -4.57
CA LEU A 140 -12.92 18.71 -5.58
C LEU A 140 -11.39 18.82 -5.50
N PRO A 141 -10.64 17.73 -5.72
CA PRO A 141 -9.18 17.77 -5.78
C PRO A 141 -8.71 18.57 -7.00
N PHE A 142 -7.48 19.07 -6.93
CA PHE A 142 -6.84 19.64 -8.11
C PHE A 142 -6.46 18.52 -9.07
N VAL A 143 -6.87 18.65 -10.32
CA VAL A 143 -6.60 17.65 -11.35
C VAL A 143 -5.84 18.33 -12.47
N SER A 144 -4.73 17.72 -12.87
CA SER A 144 -3.96 18.24 -13.99
C SER A 144 -4.81 18.25 -15.27
N GLU A 145 -4.64 19.25 -16.12
CA GLU A 145 -5.44 19.37 -17.34
C GLU A 145 -5.30 18.17 -18.28
N ARG A 146 -4.16 17.46 -18.22
CA ARG A 146 -3.91 16.24 -19.02
C ARG A 146 -4.65 15.00 -18.51
N LEU A 147 -5.20 15.05 -17.30
CA LEU A 147 -6.08 14.03 -16.71
C LEU A 147 -7.57 14.26 -17.07
N LYS A 148 -7.91 15.33 -17.80
CA LYS A 148 -9.28 15.59 -18.26
C LYS A 148 -9.65 14.59 -19.37
N VAL A 149 -10.06 13.38 -18.99
CA VAL A 149 -10.55 12.36 -19.95
C VAL A 149 -12.07 12.42 -20.12
N LEU A 150 -12.80 13.13 -19.26
CA LEU A 150 -14.24 13.24 -19.43
C LEU A 150 -14.60 14.40 -20.36
N LYS A 151 -14.82 14.08 -21.64
CA LYS A 151 -15.99 14.64 -22.32
C LYS A 151 -17.19 14.23 -21.46
N LEU A 152 -17.94 15.18 -20.93
CA LEU A 152 -19.27 14.89 -20.39
C LEU A 152 -19.99 14.10 -21.47
N ASP A 153 -20.29 12.83 -21.19
CA ASP A 153 -21.11 12.02 -22.07
C ASP A 153 -22.39 12.83 -22.32
N GLU A 154 -22.69 13.13 -23.57
CA GLU A 154 -24.02 13.58 -23.94
C GLU A 154 -24.95 12.44 -23.54
N ASP A 155 -25.71 12.59 -22.45
CA ASP A 155 -26.62 11.58 -21.93
C ASP A 155 -27.64 11.19 -23.02
N LYS A 156 -27.32 10.12 -23.77
CA LYS A 156 -28.15 9.58 -24.86
C LYS A 156 -29.41 8.85 -24.36
N ASN A 157 -29.58 8.70 -23.04
CA ASN A 157 -30.59 7.83 -22.44
C ASN A 157 -31.77 8.56 -21.77
N ASN A 158 -31.87 9.89 -21.87
CA ASN A 158 -33.03 10.59 -21.32
C ASN A 158 -34.20 10.51 -22.33
N GLU A 159 -35.32 9.92 -21.92
CA GLU A 159 -36.59 10.01 -22.63
C GLU A 159 -36.98 11.49 -22.75
N LYS A 160 -36.70 12.06 -23.93
CA LYS A 160 -37.07 13.43 -24.28
C LYS A 160 -38.42 13.37 -24.97
N ASP A 161 -39.44 13.93 -24.34
CA ASP A 161 -40.70 14.24 -25.01
C ASP A 161 -40.69 15.75 -25.24
N MET A 162 -40.68 16.19 -26.50
CA MET A 162 -40.70 17.61 -26.89
C MET A 162 -39.62 18.49 -26.20
N ASP A 163 -38.36 18.03 -26.17
CA ASP A 163 -37.20 18.71 -25.58
C ASP A 163 -37.28 19.05 -24.07
N LEU A 164 -38.29 18.57 -23.34
CA LEU A 164 -38.42 18.74 -21.90
C LEU A 164 -37.94 17.50 -21.14
N PHE A 165 -37.12 17.71 -20.11
CA PHE A 165 -36.74 16.62 -19.20
C PHE A 165 -37.91 16.27 -18.27
N LEU A 166 -38.57 15.13 -18.54
CA LEU A 166 -39.67 14.63 -17.71
C LEU A 166 -39.20 14.08 -16.36
N VAL A 167 -37.96 13.59 -16.31
CA VAL A 167 -37.34 12.94 -15.15
C VAL A 167 -36.00 13.61 -14.87
N ALA A 168 -35.71 13.85 -13.58
CA ALA A 168 -34.41 14.35 -13.17
C ALA A 168 -33.32 13.28 -13.42
N PRO A 169 -32.11 13.66 -13.88
CA PRO A 169 -31.04 12.72 -14.18
C PRO A 169 -30.72 11.79 -12.99
N GLY A 170 -30.63 10.49 -13.24
CA GLY A 170 -30.29 9.48 -12.24
C GLY A 170 -31.45 9.02 -11.35
N LEU A 171 -32.67 9.54 -11.54
CA LEU A 171 -33.88 9.07 -10.86
C LEU A 171 -34.85 8.43 -11.88
N SER A 172 -35.79 7.62 -11.39
CA SER A 172 -36.83 6.98 -12.23
C SER A 172 -38.21 7.64 -12.11
N ARG A 173 -38.40 8.53 -11.12
CA ARG A 173 -39.70 9.15 -10.82
C ARG A 173 -39.83 10.53 -11.47
N THR A 174 -40.90 10.73 -12.25
CA THR A 174 -41.30 12.04 -12.80
C THR A 174 -41.83 12.97 -11.70
N GLY A 175 -41.66 14.28 -11.87
CA GLY A 175 -42.23 15.29 -10.98
C GLY A 175 -43.76 15.35 -11.12
N ILE A 176 -44.48 14.42 -10.48
CA ILE A 176 -45.94 14.45 -10.47
C ILE A 176 -46.39 15.65 -9.63
N LEU A 177 -46.84 16.71 -10.28
CA LEU A 177 -47.75 17.70 -9.68
C LEU A 177 -48.90 16.91 -9.08
N LYS A 178 -49.06 16.92 -7.74
CA LYS A 178 -50.26 16.43 -7.09
C LYS A 178 -51.44 17.17 -7.72
N LYS A 179 -52.14 16.54 -8.66
CA LYS A 179 -53.48 16.97 -9.06
C LYS A 179 -54.29 16.91 -7.77
N TYR A 180 -54.75 18.07 -7.31
CA TYR A 180 -55.79 18.13 -6.29
C TYR A 180 -56.90 17.18 -6.73
N GLU A 181 -57.12 16.12 -5.96
CA GLU A 181 -58.29 15.28 -6.09
C GLU A 181 -59.50 16.18 -5.89
N GLN A 182 -60.26 16.43 -6.96
CA GLN A 182 -61.61 16.97 -6.82
C GLN A 182 -62.42 15.98 -5.98
N PRO A 183 -62.98 16.36 -4.83
CA PRO A 183 -64.05 15.57 -4.24
C PRO A 183 -65.28 15.80 -5.12
N ASN A 184 -65.69 14.74 -5.83
CA ASN A 184 -66.98 14.65 -6.49
C ASN A 184 -68.10 14.96 -5.49
N LYS A 185 -68.56 16.22 -5.48
CA LYS A 185 -69.90 16.68 -5.09
C LYS A 185 -69.91 18.21 -5.14
N PHE A 186 -70.13 18.79 -6.32
CA PHE A 186 -71.08 19.89 -6.51
C PHE A 186 -71.40 19.94 -8.01
N ARG A 187 -72.70 19.87 -8.30
CA ARG A 187 -73.27 19.84 -9.64
C ARG A 187 -72.92 21.12 -10.41
N PHE A 188 -72.74 20.95 -11.72
CA PHE A 188 -72.93 21.98 -12.72
C PHE A 188 -74.18 22.82 -12.44
N GLU A 189 -73.99 24.10 -12.13
CA GLU A 189 -74.87 25.17 -12.59
C GLU A 189 -73.98 26.20 -13.28
N LEU A 190 -74.12 26.27 -14.61
CA LEU A 190 -73.56 27.29 -15.45
C LEU A 190 -74.25 28.61 -15.09
N ASP A 191 -73.53 29.54 -14.47
CA ASP A 191 -73.83 30.96 -14.60
C ASP A 191 -72.90 31.52 -15.69
N GLU A 192 -73.45 31.56 -16.90
CA GLU A 192 -73.06 32.51 -17.93
C GLU A 192 -73.23 33.92 -17.32
N ASN A 193 -72.13 34.65 -17.05
CA ASN A 193 -72.02 36.13 -17.01
C ASN A 193 -70.81 36.62 -16.18
N VAL A 194 -69.59 36.20 -16.51
CA VAL A 194 -68.39 36.98 -16.14
C VAL A 194 -67.44 37.07 -17.33
N ASP A 195 -67.35 38.29 -17.84
CA ASP A 195 -66.61 38.77 -19.00
C ASP A 195 -65.09 38.47 -18.88
N PRO A 196 -64.41 37.87 -19.88
CA PRO A 196 -62.97 37.53 -19.80
C PRO A 196 -62.02 38.75 -19.83
N ASN A 197 -62.54 39.97 -19.90
CA ASN A 197 -61.78 41.19 -20.21
C ASN A 197 -61.38 42.05 -19.00
N HIS A 198 -61.16 41.47 -17.82
CA HIS A 198 -60.78 42.27 -16.65
C HIS A 198 -59.48 41.91 -15.93
N TRP A 199 -58.52 41.29 -16.64
CA TRP A 199 -57.11 41.35 -16.25
C TRP A 199 -56.35 42.26 -17.22
N ARG A 200 -56.41 43.58 -16.95
CA ARG A 200 -55.49 44.55 -17.54
C ARG A 200 -54.11 44.36 -16.87
N PHE A 201 -53.24 43.61 -17.54
CA PHE A 201 -51.81 43.89 -17.48
C PHE A 201 -51.55 45.06 -18.43
N ASP A 202 -50.93 46.12 -17.93
CA ASP A 202 -50.52 47.25 -18.76
C ASP A 202 -49.58 46.76 -19.86
N SER A 203 -49.94 47.11 -21.08
CA SER A 203 -49.24 46.88 -22.33
C SER A 203 -47.84 47.52 -22.32
N ILE A 204 -46.80 46.69 -22.40
CA ILE A 204 -45.54 47.02 -23.08
C ILE A 204 -45.62 46.34 -24.45
N ASP A 205 -45.39 47.14 -25.48
CA ASP A 205 -45.70 46.87 -26.89
C ASP A 205 -45.26 45.49 -27.42
N SER A 206 -46.22 44.83 -28.08
CA SER A 206 -46.03 43.69 -28.96
C SER A 206 -45.24 44.07 -30.21
N PHE A 207 -44.08 43.43 -30.42
CA PHE A 207 -43.61 43.17 -31.79
C PHE A 207 -44.47 42.04 -32.39
N PRO A 208 -44.95 42.17 -33.64
CA PRO A 208 -45.87 41.21 -34.23
C PRO A 208 -45.11 39.96 -34.69
N LEU A 209 -45.55 38.79 -34.22
CA LEU A 209 -45.24 37.51 -34.86
C LEU A 209 -46.47 37.11 -35.67
N ASP A 210 -46.40 37.40 -36.97
CA ASP A 210 -47.28 36.84 -37.96
C ASP A 210 -47.07 35.31 -38.08
N ASN A 211 -48.21 34.65 -38.22
CA ASN A 211 -48.51 33.32 -38.77
C ASN A 211 -47.37 32.41 -39.27
N GLU A 212 -47.48 31.16 -38.80
CA GLU A 212 -47.18 29.89 -39.49
C GLU A 212 -46.28 29.97 -40.73
N GLU A 213 -45.02 29.57 -40.59
CA GLU A 213 -44.33 28.88 -41.67
C GLU A 213 -43.25 27.92 -41.14
N LYS A 214 -43.23 26.72 -41.72
CA LYS A 214 -42.30 25.63 -41.47
C LYS A 214 -40.85 26.12 -41.57
N LEU A 215 -40.06 25.90 -40.52
CA LEU A 215 -38.60 25.91 -40.59
C LEU A 215 -38.07 24.53 -40.17
N ASN A 216 -38.17 23.60 -41.12
CA ASN A 216 -37.13 22.58 -41.25
C ASN A 216 -35.80 23.30 -41.55
N ASP A 217 -34.72 22.75 -41.01
CA ASP A 217 -33.32 23.02 -41.34
C ASP A 217 -32.80 24.43 -41.05
N ARG A 218 -32.50 24.71 -39.78
CA ARG A 218 -31.24 25.39 -39.38
C ARG A 218 -30.75 24.85 -38.04
N ILE A 219 -30.05 23.72 -38.10
CA ILE A 219 -29.01 23.39 -37.14
C ILE A 219 -28.01 24.55 -37.20
N SER A 220 -28.11 25.50 -36.27
CA SER A 220 -27.05 26.45 -36.02
C SER A 220 -25.98 25.71 -35.24
N ASP A 221 -24.92 25.35 -35.94
CA ASP A 221 -23.62 25.01 -35.40
C ASP A 221 -23.32 25.89 -34.18
N HIS A 222 -23.44 25.33 -32.99
CA HIS A 222 -22.62 25.76 -31.87
C HIS A 222 -21.21 25.23 -32.13
N SER A 223 -20.55 25.83 -33.13
CA SER A 223 -19.11 25.85 -33.19
C SER A 223 -18.64 26.49 -31.88
N LYS A 224 -18.14 25.65 -30.98
CA LYS A 224 -17.06 26.08 -30.11
C LYS A 224 -16.07 26.77 -31.03
N ILE A 225 -15.86 28.07 -30.83
CA ILE A 225 -14.72 28.75 -31.43
C ILE A 225 -13.51 28.08 -30.80
N ASP A 226 -12.96 27.09 -31.51
CA ASP A 226 -11.69 26.45 -31.21
C ASP A 226 -10.61 27.54 -31.22
N ARG A 227 -10.33 28.13 -30.07
CA ARG A 227 -9.09 28.90 -29.84
C ARG A 227 -7.99 27.99 -29.33
N SER A 228 -7.71 26.95 -30.11
CA SER A 228 -6.45 26.23 -30.00
C SER A 228 -5.87 26.06 -31.39
N SER A 229 -4.97 27.00 -31.75
CA SER A 229 -4.03 27.04 -32.88
C SER A 229 -4.24 28.13 -33.94
N ASP A 230 -4.33 29.38 -33.52
CA ASP A 230 -3.56 30.40 -34.26
C ASP A 230 -2.16 30.45 -33.61
N PRO A 231 -1.10 30.06 -34.32
CA PRO A 231 0.25 30.17 -33.77
C PRO A 231 0.60 31.64 -33.55
N VAL A 232 1.49 31.85 -32.59
CA VAL A 232 2.16 33.09 -32.17
C VAL A 232 2.78 33.91 -33.33
N ASP A 233 2.70 33.43 -34.57
CA ASP A 233 3.22 34.06 -35.79
C ASP A 233 2.40 35.26 -36.29
N ASN A 234 1.12 35.43 -35.90
CA ASN A 234 0.31 36.58 -36.35
C ASN A 234 0.53 37.86 -35.53
N PHE A 235 1.25 37.79 -34.39
CA PHE A 235 1.65 38.95 -33.59
C PHE A 235 3.07 39.42 -33.86
N LEU A 236 3.84 38.68 -34.67
CA LEU A 236 5.06 39.20 -35.26
C LEU A 236 4.64 40.11 -36.42
N SER A 237 4.76 41.42 -36.20
CA SER A 237 4.58 42.45 -37.23
C SER A 237 5.14 42.01 -38.58
N SER A 238 4.34 42.19 -39.63
CA SER A 238 4.62 41.90 -41.05
C SER A 238 5.89 42.54 -41.63
N GLU A 239 6.68 43.25 -40.83
CA GLU A 239 7.99 43.82 -41.18
C GLU A 239 9.16 42.83 -41.04
N PHE A 240 9.02 41.72 -40.29
CA PHE A 240 10.11 40.76 -40.05
C PHE A 240 10.23 39.60 -41.05
N SER A 241 9.33 39.53 -42.05
CA SER A 241 9.22 38.37 -42.97
C SER A 241 10.15 38.42 -44.19
N LEU A 242 11.06 39.39 -44.32
CA LEU A 242 11.88 39.58 -45.54
C LEU A 242 13.36 39.19 -45.44
N SER A 243 13.83 38.55 -44.36
CA SER A 243 15.28 38.31 -44.19
C SER A 243 15.69 36.94 -43.62
N PHE A 244 14.90 35.88 -43.83
CA PHE A 244 15.30 34.51 -43.47
C PHE A 244 14.96 33.42 -44.51
N SER A 245 14.94 33.76 -45.79
CA SER A 245 14.62 32.81 -46.87
C SER A 245 15.83 32.23 -47.62
N ASN A 246 17.02 32.10 -47.00
CA ASN A 246 18.18 31.45 -47.65
C ASN A 246 19.22 30.84 -46.68
N ILE A 247 18.79 30.08 -45.67
CA ILE A 247 19.68 29.13 -45.00
C ILE A 247 19.07 27.75 -45.14
N GLY A 248 19.67 26.96 -46.04
CA GLY A 248 19.31 25.56 -46.26
C GLY A 248 19.53 24.75 -44.99
N VAL A 249 18.46 24.56 -44.20
CA VAL A 249 18.45 23.60 -43.12
C VAL A 249 18.45 22.21 -43.77
N SER A 250 19.63 21.61 -43.82
CA SER A 250 19.81 20.20 -44.18
C SER A 250 18.85 19.35 -43.36
N LYS A 251 17.99 18.59 -44.04
CA LYS A 251 17.11 17.58 -43.44
C LYS A 251 17.96 16.49 -42.78
N TYR A 252 18.43 16.73 -41.55
CA TYR A 252 18.85 15.67 -40.67
C TYR A 252 17.58 14.93 -40.27
N SER A 253 17.41 13.74 -40.84
CA SER A 253 16.54 12.70 -40.27
C SER A 253 17.13 12.33 -38.91
N THR A 254 16.83 13.13 -37.88
CA THR A 254 16.92 12.66 -36.51
C THR A 254 15.87 11.57 -36.39
N LYS A 255 16.31 10.31 -36.48
CA LYS A 255 15.56 9.17 -35.91
C LYS A 255 14.96 9.69 -34.60
N GLN A 256 13.63 9.74 -34.49
CA GLN A 256 12.95 10.09 -33.25
C GLN A 256 13.50 9.14 -32.18
N LYS A 257 14.48 9.62 -31.39
CA LYS A 257 14.94 8.87 -30.24
C LYS A 257 13.75 8.82 -29.31
N ILE A 258 13.39 7.61 -28.88
CA ILE A 258 12.38 7.39 -27.86
C ILE A 258 12.74 8.32 -26.69
N LYS A 259 11.78 9.16 -26.28
CA LYS A 259 11.99 10.09 -25.17
C LYS A 259 12.12 9.23 -23.90
N GLU A 260 13.33 9.16 -23.35
CA GLU A 260 13.59 8.57 -22.04
C GLU A 260 13.30 9.62 -20.97
N TRP A 261 12.51 9.27 -19.95
CA TRP A 261 12.18 10.20 -18.87
C TRP A 261 13.18 10.13 -17.71
N ALA A 262 13.80 8.96 -17.48
CA ALA A 262 14.79 8.80 -16.43
C ALA A 262 16.23 8.76 -16.96
N HIS A 263 17.02 9.73 -16.53
CA HIS A 263 18.43 9.88 -16.92
C HIS A 263 19.35 9.44 -15.79
N VAL A 264 20.20 8.44 -16.03
CA VAL A 264 21.17 7.96 -15.04
C VAL A 264 22.45 8.81 -15.11
N VAL A 265 22.80 9.45 -14.00
CA VAL A 265 23.98 10.32 -13.90
C VAL A 265 25.23 9.50 -13.57
N ASN A 266 26.27 9.65 -14.38
CA ASN A 266 27.56 9.01 -14.16
C ASN A 266 28.41 9.80 -13.15
N ILE A 267 28.34 9.43 -11.87
CA ILE A 267 29.05 10.10 -10.76
C ILE A 267 30.58 10.03 -10.85
N LYS A 268 31.13 9.12 -11.67
CA LYS A 268 32.59 9.01 -11.88
C LYS A 268 33.17 10.17 -12.71
N ALA A 269 32.34 10.95 -13.39
CA ALA A 269 32.79 12.15 -14.07
C ALA A 269 32.98 13.27 -13.03
N ASP A 270 34.19 13.83 -12.95
CA ASP A 270 34.49 14.93 -12.03
C ASP A 270 33.74 16.20 -12.49
N PHE A 271 33.04 16.86 -11.54
CA PHE A 271 32.27 18.08 -11.79
C PHE A 271 33.07 19.31 -11.31
N SER A 272 34.11 19.67 -12.06
CA SER A 272 35.04 20.75 -11.70
C SER A 272 34.47 22.16 -11.93
N ASN A 273 33.57 22.33 -12.89
CA ASN A 273 32.95 23.60 -13.27
C ASN A 273 31.63 23.91 -12.53
N PHE A 274 31.44 23.36 -11.32
CA PHE A 274 30.20 23.54 -10.54
C PHE A 274 29.86 25.01 -10.28
N HIS A 275 30.83 25.78 -9.80
CA HIS A 275 30.62 27.19 -9.43
C HIS A 275 30.45 28.11 -10.65
N GLU A 276 30.85 27.67 -11.85
CA GLU A 276 30.56 28.40 -13.09
C GLU A 276 29.12 28.15 -13.55
N LEU A 277 28.63 26.92 -13.38
CA LEU A 277 27.27 26.52 -13.75
C LEU A 277 26.21 27.02 -12.78
N VAL A 278 26.53 27.09 -11.48
CA VAL A 278 25.65 27.60 -10.42
C VAL A 278 26.35 28.76 -9.71
N PRO A 279 26.30 29.98 -10.27
CA PRO A 279 27.02 31.13 -9.71
C PRO A 279 26.36 31.65 -8.42
N ASN A 280 25.03 31.67 -8.37
CA ASN A 280 24.24 32.19 -7.24
C ASN A 280 23.52 31.07 -6.51
N MET A 281 24.27 30.30 -5.71
CA MET A 281 23.70 29.23 -4.88
C MET A 281 22.67 29.77 -3.89
N ALA A 282 21.57 29.01 -3.70
CA ALA A 282 20.53 29.37 -2.74
C ALA A 282 21.01 29.25 -1.27
N TYR A 283 21.93 28.33 -1.00
CA TYR A 283 22.48 28.09 0.33
C TYR A 283 23.95 27.63 0.26
N ASN A 284 24.79 28.21 1.11
CA ASN A 284 26.23 27.91 1.17
C ASN A 284 26.53 26.99 2.36
N PHE A 285 27.15 25.84 2.08
CA PHE A 285 27.54 24.86 3.10
C PHE A 285 28.96 25.12 3.63
N PRO A 286 29.25 24.84 4.91
CA PRO A 286 30.58 25.05 5.50
C PRO A 286 31.62 23.99 5.09
N PHE A 287 31.22 22.96 4.34
CA PHE A 287 32.06 21.87 3.86
C PHE A 287 31.93 21.72 2.33
N GLU A 288 32.92 21.10 1.69
CA GLU A 288 32.85 20.82 0.26
C GLU A 288 31.82 19.71 -0.04
N LEU A 289 30.97 19.97 -1.02
CA LEU A 289 29.95 19.05 -1.47
C LEU A 289 30.54 17.84 -2.21
N ASP A 290 29.98 16.66 -1.96
CA ASP A 290 30.30 15.45 -2.71
C ASP A 290 29.82 15.58 -4.17
N SER A 291 30.44 14.86 -5.11
CA SER A 291 30.10 14.96 -6.54
C SER A 291 28.62 14.71 -6.82
N PHE A 292 28.02 13.71 -6.15
CA PHE A 292 26.60 13.41 -6.30
C PHE A 292 25.68 14.52 -5.78
N GLN A 293 26.11 15.26 -4.75
CA GLN A 293 25.37 16.41 -4.21
C GLN A 293 25.44 17.60 -5.18
N LYS A 294 26.62 17.85 -5.77
CA LYS A 294 26.81 18.86 -6.82
C LYS A 294 25.90 18.61 -8.02
N PHE A 295 25.83 17.36 -8.51
CA PHE A 295 24.90 17.00 -9.58
C PHE A 295 23.43 17.20 -9.20
N ALA A 296 23.03 16.81 -7.99
CA ALA A 296 21.66 16.99 -7.53
C ALA A 296 21.26 18.47 -7.50
N ILE A 297 22.12 19.33 -6.93
CA ILE A 297 21.88 20.78 -6.85
C ILE A 297 21.79 21.41 -8.25
N TYR A 298 22.66 21.02 -9.18
CA TYR A 298 22.63 21.52 -10.55
C TYR A 298 21.29 21.23 -11.26
N HIS A 299 20.74 20.03 -11.08
CA HIS A 299 19.43 19.69 -11.66
C HIS A 299 18.27 20.37 -10.93
N LEU A 300 18.37 20.59 -9.62
CA LEU A 300 17.36 21.33 -8.86
C LEU A 300 17.25 22.80 -9.26
N GLU A 301 18.37 23.48 -9.52
CA GLU A 301 18.36 24.87 -10.04
C GLU A 301 17.68 24.99 -11.42
N ARG A 302 17.60 23.89 -12.18
CA ARG A 302 16.88 23.81 -13.45
C ARG A 302 15.43 23.38 -13.28
N THR A 303 14.93 23.25 -12.05
CA THR A 303 13.59 22.76 -11.70
C THR A 303 13.31 21.33 -12.20
N GLU A 304 14.36 20.52 -12.38
CA GLU A 304 14.28 19.11 -12.79
C GLU A 304 14.16 18.21 -11.56
N SER A 305 13.45 17.08 -11.69
CA SER A 305 13.27 16.15 -10.56
C SER A 305 14.51 15.29 -10.34
N VAL A 306 14.82 14.96 -9.08
CA VAL A 306 16.01 14.20 -8.73
C VAL A 306 15.67 12.99 -7.86
N PHE A 307 16.30 11.85 -8.16
CA PHE A 307 16.27 10.66 -7.32
C PHE A 307 17.67 10.30 -6.84
N VAL A 308 17.93 10.58 -5.56
CA VAL A 308 19.19 10.30 -4.89
C VAL A 308 19.11 8.97 -4.14
N SER A 309 19.89 8.00 -4.59
CA SER A 309 20.07 6.69 -3.96
C SER A 309 21.46 6.61 -3.33
N ALA A 310 21.52 6.80 -2.02
CA ALA A 310 22.79 6.83 -1.28
C ALA A 310 22.67 6.15 0.09
N HIS A 311 23.79 5.65 0.59
CA HIS A 311 23.88 4.99 1.90
C HIS A 311 23.38 5.89 3.05
N THR A 312 22.92 5.29 4.14
CA THR A 312 22.58 6.04 5.35
C THR A 312 23.84 6.77 5.86
N SER A 313 23.65 8.00 6.36
CA SER A 313 24.74 8.91 6.75
C SER A 313 25.61 9.46 5.61
N ALA A 314 25.22 9.28 4.33
CA ALA A 314 25.92 9.85 3.17
C ALA A 314 25.73 11.37 2.97
N GLY A 315 24.88 12.03 3.76
CA GLY A 315 24.57 13.45 3.58
C GLY A 315 23.48 13.71 2.55
N LYS A 316 22.46 12.84 2.48
CA LYS A 316 21.27 13.02 1.63
C LYS A 316 20.48 14.29 2.00
N THR A 317 20.49 14.67 3.27
CA THR A 317 19.79 15.87 3.79
C THR A 317 20.22 17.16 3.10
N VAL A 318 21.46 17.25 2.61
CA VAL A 318 21.99 18.42 1.89
C VAL A 318 21.12 18.79 0.69
N VAL A 319 20.60 17.77 -0.03
CA VAL A 319 19.73 17.98 -1.19
C VAL A 319 18.36 18.53 -0.76
N ALA A 320 17.84 18.07 0.39
CA ALA A 320 16.60 18.59 0.97
C ALA A 320 16.76 20.03 1.48
N GLU A 321 17.86 20.32 2.19
CA GLU A 321 18.18 21.66 2.70
C GLU A 321 18.31 22.68 1.55
N TYR A 322 18.97 22.29 0.46
CA TYR A 322 19.09 23.15 -0.72
C TYR A 322 17.73 23.42 -1.37
N ALA A 323 16.87 22.41 -1.50
CA ALA A 323 15.53 22.58 -2.07
C ALA A 323 14.64 23.50 -1.22
N ILE A 324 14.73 23.41 0.11
CA ILE A 324 14.03 24.32 1.02
C ILE A 324 14.53 25.75 0.84
N ALA A 325 15.85 25.95 0.76
CA ALA A 325 16.42 27.28 0.49
C ALA A 325 16.03 27.83 -0.89
N LEU A 326 15.91 26.97 -1.90
CA LEU A 326 15.47 27.36 -3.23
C LEU A 326 13.99 27.79 -3.23
N ALA A 327 13.12 27.06 -2.54
CA ALA A 327 11.71 27.44 -2.37
C ALA A 327 11.58 28.81 -1.68
N LEU A 328 12.37 29.05 -0.62
CA LEU A 328 12.44 30.36 0.06
C LEU A 328 12.87 31.48 -0.89
N LYS A 329 13.84 31.22 -1.77
CA LYS A 329 14.30 32.18 -2.80
C LYS A 329 13.23 32.44 -3.87
N HIS A 330 12.44 31.42 -4.21
CA HIS A 330 11.38 31.47 -5.21
C HIS A 330 10.06 32.04 -4.67
N MET A 331 9.97 32.28 -3.35
CA MET A 331 8.72 32.60 -2.64
C MET A 331 7.63 31.53 -2.81
N THR A 332 8.06 30.26 -2.93
CA THR A 332 7.20 29.08 -3.02
C THR A 332 7.33 28.23 -1.76
N LYS A 333 6.49 27.20 -1.64
CA LYS A 333 6.51 26.27 -0.51
C LYS A 333 7.20 24.95 -0.85
N ALA A 334 7.89 24.39 0.13
CA ALA A 334 8.47 23.06 0.07
C ALA A 334 7.81 22.15 1.12
N ILE A 335 7.32 20.99 0.68
CA ILE A 335 6.77 19.97 1.59
C ILE A 335 7.83 18.88 1.82
N TYR A 336 8.20 18.67 3.07
CA TYR A 336 9.02 17.53 3.50
C TYR A 336 8.12 16.42 4.02
N THR A 337 8.12 15.29 3.33
CA THR A 337 7.36 14.11 3.75
C THR A 337 8.27 13.09 4.43
N SER A 338 7.81 12.60 5.58
CA SER A 338 8.47 11.53 6.31
C SER A 338 7.50 10.37 6.55
N PRO A 339 7.95 9.11 6.44
CA PRO A 339 7.09 7.96 6.74
C PRO A 339 6.79 7.82 8.24
N ILE A 340 7.51 8.49 9.15
CA ILE A 340 7.38 8.26 10.60
C ILE A 340 7.19 9.60 11.33
N LYS A 341 6.19 9.65 12.23
CA LYS A 341 5.91 10.83 13.06
C LYS A 341 7.10 11.26 13.93
N ALA A 342 7.78 10.31 14.56
CA ALA A 342 8.99 10.59 15.35
C ALA A 342 10.09 11.27 14.51
N LEU A 343 10.29 10.80 13.27
CA LEU A 343 11.25 11.41 12.35
C LEU A 343 10.79 12.81 11.90
N SER A 344 9.48 13.01 11.73
CA SER A 344 8.91 14.34 11.43
C SER A 344 9.23 15.35 12.53
N ASN A 345 9.06 14.97 13.80
CA ASN A 345 9.38 15.82 14.95
C ASN A 345 10.89 16.11 15.03
N GLN A 346 11.74 15.10 14.80
CA GLN A 346 13.19 15.30 14.76
C GLN A 346 13.59 16.27 13.64
N LYS A 347 13.08 16.05 12.43
CA LYS A 347 13.37 16.90 11.26
C LYS A 347 12.86 18.32 11.41
N PHE A 348 11.74 18.49 12.12
CA PHE A 348 11.25 19.81 12.51
C PHE A 348 12.29 20.56 13.33
N ARG A 349 12.87 19.91 14.35
CA ARG A 349 13.94 20.52 15.14
C ARG A 349 15.18 20.82 14.31
N ASP A 350 15.66 19.85 13.52
CA ASP A 350 16.86 19.99 12.69
C ASP A 350 16.74 21.18 11.71
N PHE A 351 15.61 21.29 11.02
CA PHE A 351 15.38 22.38 10.06
C PHE A 351 15.02 23.70 10.73
N TYR A 352 14.35 23.68 11.88
CA TYR A 352 14.09 24.89 12.66
C TYR A 352 15.38 25.55 13.12
N ASP A 353 16.34 24.76 13.60
CA ASP A 353 17.67 25.25 13.99
C ASP A 353 18.48 25.78 12.77
N THR A 354 18.08 25.45 11.53
CA THR A 354 18.78 25.87 10.29
C THR A 354 18.13 27.07 9.58
N PHE A 355 16.80 27.07 9.41
CA PHE A 355 16.07 28.03 8.56
C PHE A 355 15.06 28.91 9.31
N GLU A 356 14.75 28.64 10.58
CA GLU A 356 13.71 29.27 11.42
C GLU A 356 12.25 29.22 10.87
N ASP A 357 11.99 29.45 9.57
CA ASP A 357 10.66 29.42 8.91
C ASP A 357 10.20 28.01 8.50
N VAL A 358 9.91 27.18 9.50
CA VAL A 358 9.51 25.78 9.32
C VAL A 358 8.23 25.46 10.10
N GLY A 359 7.26 24.84 9.45
CA GLY A 359 6.02 24.36 10.06
C GLY A 359 5.97 22.83 10.15
N ILE A 360 5.11 22.31 11.03
CA ILE A 360 4.80 20.89 11.12
C ILE A 360 3.28 20.66 11.12
N LEU A 361 2.84 19.71 10.30
CA LEU A 361 1.45 19.28 10.16
C LEU A 361 1.34 17.79 10.44
N THR A 362 0.77 17.44 11.59
CA THR A 362 0.35 16.08 11.93
C THR A 362 -1.16 16.03 12.10
N GLY A 363 -1.72 14.82 12.28
CA GLY A 363 -3.17 14.67 12.50
C GLY A 363 -3.67 15.42 13.74
N ASP A 364 -2.84 15.47 14.77
CA ASP A 364 -3.12 16.02 16.10
C ASP A 364 -2.61 17.46 16.31
N ILE A 365 -1.43 17.81 15.77
CA ILE A 365 -0.77 19.10 16.03
C ILE A 365 -0.52 19.84 14.73
N GLN A 366 -0.71 21.16 14.77
CA GLN A 366 -0.44 22.07 13.67
C GLN A 366 0.36 23.27 14.20
N ILE A 367 1.62 23.39 13.78
CA ILE A 367 2.52 24.48 14.19
C ILE A 367 2.95 25.24 12.94
N ARG A 368 2.73 26.55 12.95
CA ARG A 368 3.08 27.49 11.85
C ARG A 368 2.75 26.93 10.45
N PRO A 369 1.46 26.73 10.13
CA PRO A 369 1.06 26.22 8.81
C PRO A 369 1.35 27.20 7.66
N GLU A 370 1.58 28.48 7.96
CA GLU A 370 1.90 29.52 6.98
C GLU A 370 3.37 29.49 6.53
N ALA A 371 4.23 28.71 7.20
CA ALA A 371 5.66 28.62 6.91
C ALA A 371 5.94 28.16 5.46
N SER A 372 7.09 28.55 4.94
CA SER A 372 7.52 28.18 3.58
C SER A 372 7.91 26.70 3.49
N CYS A 373 8.52 26.14 4.54
CA CYS A 373 8.78 24.71 4.64
C CYS A 373 7.76 24.04 5.56
N LEU A 374 7.07 23.00 5.08
CA LEU A 374 6.10 22.24 5.86
C LEU A 374 6.51 20.77 5.97
N ILE A 375 6.63 20.29 7.20
CA ILE A 375 6.93 18.90 7.50
C ILE A 375 5.65 18.17 7.83
N MET A 376 5.40 17.04 7.17
CA MET A 376 4.22 16.22 7.40
C MET A 376 4.48 14.75 7.11
N THR A 377 3.54 13.89 7.49
CA THR A 377 3.58 12.49 7.05
C THR A 377 2.92 12.32 5.68
N THR A 378 3.23 11.22 5.00
CA THR A 378 2.68 10.93 3.67
C THR A 378 1.16 10.79 3.66
N GLU A 379 0.57 10.32 4.76
CA GLU A 379 -0.88 10.17 4.91
C GLU A 379 -1.60 11.52 4.99
N ILE A 380 -0.97 12.52 5.64
CA ILE A 380 -1.51 13.89 5.70
C ILE A 380 -1.48 14.53 4.32
N LEU A 381 -0.38 14.37 3.58
CA LEU A 381 -0.29 14.86 2.20
C LEU A 381 -1.33 14.20 1.28
N ARG A 382 -1.53 12.88 1.41
CA ARG A 382 -2.60 12.16 0.71
C ARG A 382 -3.98 12.74 1.03
N SER A 383 -4.26 12.98 2.31
CA SER A 383 -5.54 13.56 2.75
C SER A 383 -5.77 14.96 2.16
N MET A 384 -4.72 15.80 2.12
CA MET A 384 -4.78 17.14 1.51
C MET A 384 -5.10 17.07 0.01
N LEU A 385 -4.54 16.09 -0.71
CA LEU A 385 -4.81 15.88 -2.13
C LEU A 385 -6.27 15.50 -2.37
N TYR A 386 -6.82 14.50 -1.65
CA TYR A 386 -8.22 14.09 -1.79
C TYR A 386 -9.22 15.18 -1.35
N LYS A 387 -8.86 16.00 -0.36
CA LYS A 387 -9.68 17.11 0.15
C LYS A 387 -9.48 18.42 -0.61
N GLY A 388 -8.65 18.42 -1.66
CA GLY A 388 -8.41 19.58 -2.52
C GLY A 388 -7.89 20.81 -1.76
N SER A 389 -6.91 20.62 -0.87
CA SER A 389 -6.28 21.70 -0.11
C SER A 389 -5.67 22.77 -1.02
N ASP A 390 -6.03 24.04 -0.81
CA ASP A 390 -5.53 25.16 -1.60
C ASP A 390 -4.03 25.45 -1.36
N LEU A 391 -3.47 24.98 -0.23
CA LEU A 391 -2.05 25.07 0.07
C LEU A 391 -1.17 24.44 -1.03
N ILE A 392 -1.69 23.44 -1.76
CA ILE A 392 -0.96 22.73 -2.81
C ILE A 392 -0.58 23.66 -3.97
N ARG A 393 -1.32 24.77 -4.19
CA ARG A 393 -1.04 25.74 -5.24
C ARG A 393 0.35 26.35 -5.13
N ASP A 394 0.77 26.64 -3.90
CA ASP A 394 2.02 27.34 -3.60
C ASP A 394 3.23 26.39 -3.56
N VAL A 395 3.01 25.07 -3.67
CA VAL A 395 4.06 24.05 -3.47
C VAL A 395 4.84 23.83 -4.76
N GLU A 396 6.14 24.11 -4.74
CA GLU A 396 7.05 23.84 -5.86
C GLU A 396 7.78 22.51 -5.70
N PHE A 397 8.25 22.20 -4.48
CA PHE A 397 9.05 21.01 -4.19
C PHE A 397 8.34 20.08 -3.20
N VAL A 398 8.29 18.80 -3.53
CA VAL A 398 7.91 17.74 -2.58
C VAL A 398 9.09 16.80 -2.38
N ILE A 399 9.59 16.78 -1.14
CA ILE A 399 10.70 15.96 -0.71
C ILE A 399 10.13 14.68 -0.09
N PHE A 400 10.53 13.56 -0.68
CA PHE A 400 10.19 12.23 -0.25
C PHE A 400 11.39 11.57 0.41
N ASP A 401 11.37 11.48 1.74
CA ASP A 401 12.44 10.86 2.51
C ASP A 401 12.21 9.36 2.75
N GLU A 402 13.28 8.60 2.74
CA GLU A 402 13.32 7.14 2.90
C GLU A 402 12.36 6.36 1.95
N VAL A 403 12.41 6.66 0.66
CA VAL A 403 11.56 6.03 -0.41
C VAL A 403 11.61 4.49 -0.43
N HIS A 404 12.65 3.87 0.15
CA HIS A 404 12.70 2.42 0.30
C HIS A 404 11.55 1.83 1.16
N TYR A 405 10.82 2.66 1.90
CA TYR A 405 9.57 2.32 2.58
C TYR A 405 8.39 2.04 1.64
N VAL A 406 8.50 2.29 0.32
CA VAL A 406 7.48 1.89 -0.66
C VAL A 406 7.22 0.38 -0.64
N ASN A 407 8.19 -0.41 -0.20
CA ASN A 407 8.03 -1.86 -0.01
C ASN A 407 7.19 -2.26 1.23
N ASP A 408 6.84 -1.31 2.08
CA ASP A 408 6.00 -1.57 3.26
C ASP A 408 4.55 -1.81 2.86
N PHE A 409 3.95 -2.86 3.41
CA PHE A 409 2.62 -3.33 3.00
C PHE A 409 1.49 -2.34 3.31
N GLU A 410 1.56 -1.64 4.45
CA GLU A 410 0.54 -0.67 4.84
C GLU A 410 0.74 0.69 4.16
N ARG A 411 1.99 1.13 4.02
CA ARG A 411 2.32 2.50 3.63
C ARG A 411 2.63 2.65 2.15
N GLY A 412 3.10 1.60 1.48
CA GLY A 412 3.47 1.64 0.06
C GLY A 412 2.32 2.11 -0.84
N VAL A 413 1.08 1.76 -0.49
CA VAL A 413 -0.13 2.22 -1.19
C VAL A 413 -0.22 3.75 -1.18
N VAL A 414 -0.09 4.37 -0.01
CA VAL A 414 -0.21 5.83 0.19
C VAL A 414 0.80 6.59 -0.67
N TRP A 415 2.01 6.06 -0.78
CA TRP A 415 3.08 6.66 -1.57
C TRP A 415 2.76 6.68 -3.06
N GLU A 416 2.31 5.55 -3.62
CA GLU A 416 1.91 5.47 -5.02
C GLU A 416 0.72 6.40 -5.31
N GLU A 417 -0.29 6.43 -4.43
CA GLU A 417 -1.44 7.32 -4.59
C GLU A 417 -1.01 8.80 -4.64
N VAL A 418 -0.16 9.25 -3.71
CA VAL A 418 0.34 10.64 -3.67
C VAL A 418 1.15 10.96 -4.94
N ILE A 419 2.04 10.06 -5.34
CA ILE A 419 2.87 10.26 -6.53
C ILE A 419 2.03 10.28 -7.81
N ILE A 420 0.86 9.67 -7.86
CA ILE A 420 -0.06 9.79 -9.02
C ILE A 420 -0.88 11.09 -8.94
N MET A 421 -1.32 11.48 -7.75
CA MET A 421 -2.28 12.59 -7.55
C MET A 421 -1.70 14.00 -7.47
N LEU A 422 -0.44 14.22 -7.05
CA LEU A 422 0.14 15.59 -7.04
C LEU A 422 -0.04 16.31 -8.41
N PRO A 423 -0.02 17.65 -8.45
CA PRO A 423 -0.06 18.38 -9.70
C PRO A 423 1.20 18.21 -10.58
N GLU A 424 1.09 18.51 -11.87
CA GLU A 424 2.21 18.41 -12.82
C GLU A 424 3.33 19.41 -12.54
N TYR A 425 3.05 20.64 -12.09
CA TYR A 425 4.09 21.66 -11.87
C TYR A 425 5.00 21.31 -10.67
N VAL A 426 4.54 20.48 -9.74
CA VAL A 426 5.31 20.05 -8.56
C VAL A 426 6.53 19.24 -8.98
N THR A 427 7.70 19.60 -8.48
CA THR A 427 8.96 18.90 -8.70
C THR A 427 9.23 17.91 -7.56
N LEU A 428 9.78 16.75 -7.91
CA LEU A 428 9.94 15.64 -6.97
C LEU A 428 11.40 15.45 -6.58
N ILE A 429 11.64 15.32 -5.28
CA ILE A 429 12.97 15.06 -4.71
C ILE A 429 12.88 13.76 -3.91
N LEU A 430 13.43 12.69 -4.47
CA LEU A 430 13.35 11.36 -3.89
C LEU A 430 14.67 11.01 -3.20
N LEU A 431 14.64 10.80 -1.89
CA LEU A 431 15.79 10.40 -1.09
C LEU A 431 15.62 8.97 -0.60
N SER A 432 16.55 8.09 -0.98
CA SER A 432 16.47 6.67 -0.58
C SER A 432 17.81 6.11 -0.13
N ALA A 433 17.75 5.01 0.61
CA ALA A 433 18.87 4.11 0.80
C ALA A 433 19.27 3.45 -0.54
N THR A 434 20.40 2.74 -0.57
CA THR A 434 20.87 2.09 -1.80
C THR A 434 19.91 0.99 -2.23
N VAL A 435 19.29 1.19 -3.39
CA VAL A 435 18.36 0.25 -4.03
C VAL A 435 18.89 -0.11 -5.43
N PRO A 436 18.77 -1.37 -5.88
CA PRO A 436 19.28 -1.81 -7.18
C PRO A 436 18.44 -1.36 -8.40
N ASN A 437 17.14 -1.15 -8.28
CA ASN A 437 16.23 -0.82 -9.39
C ASN A 437 15.76 0.65 -9.40
N THR A 438 16.70 1.59 -9.19
CA THR A 438 16.40 3.02 -9.18
C THR A 438 15.93 3.56 -10.53
N LYS A 439 16.52 3.10 -11.64
CA LYS A 439 16.12 3.51 -12.99
C LYS A 439 14.68 3.12 -13.31
N GLU A 440 14.29 1.89 -12.98
CA GLU A 440 12.94 1.38 -13.22
C GLU A 440 11.88 2.22 -12.49
N PHE A 441 12.13 2.50 -11.22
CA PHE A 441 11.24 3.32 -10.40
C PHE A 441 11.22 4.79 -10.88
N ALA A 442 12.36 5.36 -11.23
CA ALA A 442 12.43 6.71 -11.79
C ALA A 442 11.70 6.82 -13.13
N GLU A 443 11.87 5.85 -14.02
CA GLU A 443 11.20 5.84 -15.33
C GLU A 443 9.68 5.78 -15.17
N TRP A 444 9.19 4.99 -14.19
CA TRP A 444 7.76 4.98 -13.84
C TRP A 444 7.27 6.38 -13.43
N ILE A 445 7.95 7.04 -12.48
CA ILE A 445 7.57 8.39 -12.03
C ILE A 445 7.62 9.37 -13.20
N GLY A 446 8.72 9.37 -13.95
CA GLY A 446 8.94 10.28 -15.07
C GLY A 446 7.91 10.10 -16.18
N ARG A 447 7.52 8.86 -16.50
CA ARG A 447 6.47 8.54 -17.47
C ARG A 447 5.08 8.95 -16.97
N THR A 448 4.74 8.60 -15.73
CA THR A 448 3.43 8.90 -15.12
C THR A 448 3.24 10.41 -14.95
N ARG A 449 4.30 11.15 -14.65
CA ARG A 449 4.31 12.61 -14.49
C ARG A 449 4.62 13.39 -15.75
N GLN A 450 5.16 12.74 -16.76
CA GLN A 450 5.74 13.40 -17.94
C GLN A 450 6.77 14.49 -17.55
N LYS A 451 7.65 14.15 -16.60
CA LYS A 451 8.74 14.99 -16.11
C LYS A 451 10.06 14.25 -16.15
N ASP A 452 11.11 14.96 -16.56
CA ASP A 452 12.45 14.39 -16.61
C ASP A 452 13.00 14.25 -15.17
N ILE A 453 13.55 13.07 -14.89
CA ILE A 453 14.07 12.71 -13.57
C ILE A 453 15.49 12.19 -13.66
N TYR A 454 16.36 12.73 -12.81
CA TYR A 454 17.78 12.37 -12.79
C TYR A 454 18.08 11.40 -11.65
N VAL A 455 18.53 10.20 -12.02
CA VAL A 455 18.90 9.14 -11.08
C VAL A 455 20.37 9.27 -10.72
N ILE A 456 20.62 9.58 -9.45
CA ILE A 456 21.94 9.82 -8.87
C ILE A 456 22.20 8.75 -7.81
N SER A 457 23.04 7.76 -8.12
CA SER A 457 23.29 6.62 -7.24
C SER A 457 24.75 6.44 -6.83
N THR A 458 25.07 6.50 -5.53
CA THR A 458 26.43 6.27 -5.03
C THR A 458 26.60 4.86 -4.47
N ALA A 459 27.48 4.07 -5.06
CA ALA A 459 27.79 2.72 -4.55
C ALA A 459 28.68 2.72 -3.31
N ARG A 460 29.56 3.73 -3.16
CA ARG A 460 30.53 3.81 -2.07
C ARG A 460 29.92 4.49 -0.85
N ARG A 461 30.18 3.93 0.33
CA ARG A 461 29.84 4.56 1.60
C ARG A 461 30.93 5.56 2.02
N PRO A 462 30.59 6.73 2.62
CA PRO A 462 31.60 7.68 3.08
C PRO A 462 32.53 7.11 4.15
N ILE A 463 31.99 6.26 5.03
CA ILE A 463 32.77 5.52 6.03
C ILE A 463 32.64 4.02 5.74
N PRO A 464 33.73 3.31 5.41
CA PRO A 464 33.71 1.88 5.18
C PRO A 464 33.41 1.11 6.47
N LEU A 465 32.83 -0.07 6.32
CA LEU A 465 32.51 -0.96 7.42
C LEU A 465 33.48 -2.15 7.50
N GLU A 466 33.76 -2.58 8.72
CA GLU A 466 34.39 -3.86 9.01
C GLU A 466 33.44 -4.73 9.83
N HIS A 467 33.33 -6.00 9.44
CA HIS A 467 32.43 -6.94 10.10
C HIS A 467 33.24 -7.96 10.90
N PHE A 468 32.84 -8.19 12.15
CA PHE A 468 33.48 -9.10 13.09
C PHE A 468 32.49 -10.12 13.64
N LEU A 469 32.97 -11.33 13.93
CA LEU A 469 32.28 -12.32 14.74
C LEU A 469 32.82 -12.29 16.17
N TRP A 470 31.92 -12.27 17.15
CA TRP A 470 32.27 -12.45 18.56
C TRP A 470 32.04 -13.91 18.96
N VAL A 471 33.13 -14.62 19.26
CA VAL A 471 33.12 -16.04 19.67
C VAL A 471 34.07 -16.22 20.86
N ASN A 472 33.59 -16.85 21.94
CA ASN A 472 34.38 -17.20 23.14
C ASN A 472 35.32 -16.09 23.62
N LYS A 473 34.76 -14.87 23.79
CA LYS A 473 35.46 -13.67 24.29
C LYS A 473 36.54 -13.09 23.35
N LYS A 474 36.53 -13.43 22.06
CA LYS A 474 37.44 -12.90 21.04
C LYS A 474 36.67 -12.37 19.82
N MET A 475 37.25 -11.36 19.15
CA MET A 475 36.75 -10.80 17.88
C MET A 475 37.50 -11.38 16.69
N PHE A 476 36.77 -11.86 15.68
CA PHE A 476 37.33 -12.36 14.42
C PHE A 476 36.81 -11.53 13.24
N LYS A 477 37.70 -10.87 12.49
CA LYS A 477 37.32 -10.07 11.31
C LYS A 477 36.89 -11.01 10.18
N ILE A 478 35.69 -10.82 9.64
CA ILE A 478 35.14 -11.65 8.55
C ILE A 478 35.01 -10.91 7.24
N VAL A 479 34.78 -9.59 7.27
CA VAL A 479 34.70 -8.77 6.06
C VAL A 479 35.58 -7.54 6.26
N ASP A 480 36.39 -7.27 5.26
CA ASP A 480 37.32 -6.14 5.22
C ASP A 480 36.68 -4.87 4.66
N GLU A 481 37.35 -3.73 4.77
CA GLU A 481 36.89 -2.42 4.28
C GLU A 481 36.50 -2.42 2.79
N LYS A 482 37.10 -3.33 2.00
CA LYS A 482 36.85 -3.52 0.57
C LYS A 482 35.72 -4.53 0.28
N GLU A 483 34.89 -4.86 1.27
CA GLU A 483 33.76 -5.80 1.17
C GLU A 483 34.17 -7.23 0.75
N LYS A 484 35.41 -7.63 1.06
CA LYS A 484 35.91 -8.99 0.77
C LYS A 484 35.73 -9.91 1.97
N PHE A 485 35.14 -11.09 1.74
CA PHE A 485 34.94 -12.11 2.77
C PHE A 485 36.25 -12.88 3.07
N LEU A 486 36.66 -12.89 4.34
CA LEU A 486 37.87 -13.51 4.86
C LEU A 486 37.60 -14.94 5.34
N MET A 487 37.77 -15.90 4.43
CA MET A 487 37.50 -17.32 4.70
C MET A 487 38.36 -17.93 5.81
N GLN A 488 39.60 -17.48 5.97
CA GLN A 488 40.53 -18.02 6.96
C GLN A 488 40.07 -17.69 8.40
N SER A 489 39.75 -16.43 8.64
CA SER A 489 39.25 -15.94 9.93
C SER A 489 37.92 -16.57 10.35
N TYR A 490 37.04 -16.87 9.37
CA TYR A 490 35.82 -17.65 9.63
C TYR A 490 36.12 -19.08 10.10
N LYS A 491 37.06 -19.77 9.43
CA LYS A 491 37.48 -21.12 9.83
C LYS A 491 38.11 -21.11 11.22
N ASP A 492 38.92 -20.10 11.53
CA ASP A 492 39.54 -19.95 12.85
C ASP A 492 38.49 -19.78 13.95
N ALA A 493 37.48 -18.94 13.73
CA ALA A 493 36.35 -18.78 14.64
C ALA A 493 35.59 -20.12 14.86
N ALA A 494 35.34 -20.88 13.79
CA ALA A 494 34.70 -22.20 13.87
C ALA A 494 35.53 -23.25 14.62
N MET A 495 36.86 -23.20 14.51
CA MET A 495 37.74 -24.08 15.28
C MET A 495 37.70 -23.77 16.77
N VAL A 496 37.64 -22.49 17.16
CA VAL A 496 37.56 -22.09 18.58
C VAL A 496 36.27 -22.59 19.22
N LEU A 497 35.13 -22.44 18.54
CA LEU A 497 33.84 -22.92 19.05
C LEU A 497 33.80 -24.46 19.21
N LYS A 498 34.39 -25.21 18.25
CA LYS A 498 34.47 -26.68 18.33
C LYS A 498 35.38 -27.18 19.46
N LYS A 499 36.48 -26.48 19.75
CA LYS A 499 37.40 -26.85 20.83
C LYS A 499 36.72 -26.79 22.20
N ASP A 500 35.86 -25.81 22.44
CA ASP A 500 35.17 -25.67 23.73
C ASP A 500 34.03 -26.69 23.92
N LYS A 501 33.29 -27.07 22.86
CA LYS A 501 32.29 -28.17 22.95
C LYS A 501 32.92 -29.52 23.35
N ASN A 502 34.18 -29.77 22.96
CA ASN A 502 34.91 -31.00 23.32
C ASN A 502 35.49 -31.00 24.75
N ILE A 503 35.69 -29.83 25.36
CA ILE A 503 36.20 -29.70 26.74
C ILE A 503 35.07 -29.97 27.75
N VAL A 504 33.84 -29.55 27.44
CA VAL A 504 32.66 -29.79 28.30
C VAL A 504 32.27 -31.28 28.33
N SER A 505 32.40 -32.00 27.21
CA SER A 505 32.10 -33.45 27.15
C SER A 505 33.15 -34.32 27.87
N THR A 506 34.37 -33.83 28.06
CA THR A 506 35.44 -34.56 28.79
C THR A 506 35.41 -34.32 30.30
N GLN A 507 34.76 -33.26 30.80
CA GLN A 507 34.61 -33.00 32.23
C GLN A 507 33.46 -33.76 32.89
N LEU A 508 32.41 -34.14 32.15
CA LEU A 508 31.29 -34.95 32.66
C LEU A 508 31.65 -36.43 32.94
N ASN A 509 32.80 -36.91 32.44
CA ASN A 509 33.26 -38.30 32.65
C ASN A 509 34.43 -38.44 33.66
N LYS A 510 34.76 -37.39 34.42
CA LYS A 510 35.78 -37.43 35.47
C LYS A 510 35.22 -36.96 36.82
N GLY A 511 34.31 -37.76 37.37
CA GLY A 511 33.76 -37.56 38.71
C GLY A 511 33.23 -38.87 39.27
N GLY A 512 34.12 -39.77 39.69
CA GLY A 512 33.74 -41.01 40.35
C GLY A 512 34.83 -42.06 40.37
N SER A 513 35.85 -41.88 41.22
CA SER A 513 36.78 -42.96 41.58
C SER A 513 37.43 -42.67 42.94
N HIS A 514 36.85 -43.23 44.01
CA HIS A 514 37.62 -43.70 45.17
C HIS A 514 36.88 -44.89 45.83
N ASP A 515 37.66 -45.94 46.09
CA ASP A 515 37.42 -47.16 46.89
C ASP A 515 36.41 -48.18 46.32
N SER A 516 36.68 -49.49 46.21
CA SER A 516 37.65 -50.36 46.87
C SER A 516 37.82 -51.71 46.12
N ASN A 517 38.98 -52.34 46.33
CA ASN A 517 39.30 -53.77 46.37
C ASN A 517 38.64 -54.81 45.44
N SER A 518 39.53 -55.40 44.63
CA SER A 518 39.82 -56.84 44.52
C SER A 518 38.96 -57.75 43.63
N LEU A 519 39.69 -58.74 43.10
CA LEU A 519 39.30 -60.04 42.55
C LEU A 519 38.93 -60.12 41.05
N ARG A 520 39.95 -60.61 40.30
CA ARG A 520 39.89 -61.81 39.44
C ARG A 520 38.48 -62.24 39.01
N ASN A 521 38.19 -62.28 37.71
CA ASN A 521 38.49 -63.47 36.89
C ASN A 521 38.05 -63.28 35.43
N GLN A 522 38.89 -63.80 34.54
CA GLN A 522 38.61 -64.57 33.32
C GLN A 522 37.21 -64.52 32.68
N GLY A 523 37.19 -64.35 31.35
CA GLY A 523 36.08 -64.90 30.57
C GLY A 523 35.98 -64.44 29.11
N ARG A 524 36.80 -65.07 28.25
CA ARG A 524 36.63 -65.24 26.79
C ARG A 524 35.17 -65.18 26.27
N GLY A 525 35.00 -64.71 25.03
CA GLY A 525 33.99 -65.32 24.15
C GLY A 525 33.39 -64.46 23.03
N ASN A 526 34.13 -64.34 21.93
CA ASN A 526 33.72 -64.50 20.53
C ASN A 526 32.24 -64.41 20.07
N LEU A 527 32.11 -63.68 18.95
CA LEU A 527 31.38 -63.97 17.70
C LEU A 527 29.85 -63.78 17.57
N ASN A 528 29.54 -62.84 16.67
CA ASN A 528 28.78 -63.00 15.42
C ASN A 528 27.33 -63.52 15.39
N ARG A 529 26.59 -62.78 14.55
CA ARG A 529 25.63 -63.22 13.52
C ARG A 529 24.13 -63.08 13.80
N THR A 530 23.58 -62.06 13.14
CA THR A 530 22.49 -62.10 12.14
C THR A 530 21.13 -62.73 12.47
N ALA A 531 20.12 -61.91 12.18
CA ALA A 531 18.92 -62.17 11.38
C ALA A 531 17.58 -62.48 12.10
N ASN A 532 16.59 -61.68 11.68
CA ASN A 532 15.20 -62.01 11.37
C ASN A 532 14.30 -62.62 12.45
N SER A 533 13.22 -61.87 12.77
CA SER A 533 11.85 -62.15 12.31
C SER A 533 10.79 -61.94 13.39
N GLN A 534 9.89 -60.99 13.11
CA GLN A 534 8.42 -61.02 13.25
C GLN A 534 7.72 -61.43 14.56
N ASN A 535 6.80 -60.53 14.95
CA ASN A 535 5.47 -60.71 15.56
C ASN A 535 5.43 -61.34 16.97
N ILE A 536 4.80 -60.72 17.96
CA ILE A 536 3.35 -60.78 18.20
C ILE A 536 2.93 -59.72 19.23
N SER A 537 1.73 -59.18 19.00
CA SER A 537 0.86 -58.33 19.82
C SER A 537 0.79 -58.57 21.34
N LYS A 538 0.64 -57.50 22.14
CA LYS A 538 -0.59 -57.20 22.91
C LYS A 538 -0.51 -55.86 23.68
N LYS A 539 -1.70 -55.27 23.82
CA LYS A 539 -2.06 -53.99 24.46
C LYS A 539 -1.59 -53.87 25.92
N GLY A 540 -1.18 -52.65 26.26
CA GLY A 540 -1.82 -51.87 27.33
C GLY A 540 -0.99 -51.70 28.60
N GLU A 541 -0.31 -50.55 28.74
CA GLU A 541 -0.13 -49.91 30.04
C GLU A 541 0.25 -48.42 29.89
N LYS A 542 -0.17 -47.65 30.90
CA LYS A 542 -0.34 -46.20 30.92
C LYS A 542 1.00 -45.45 30.94
N ASN A 543 1.18 -44.48 30.03
CA ASN A 543 2.24 -43.49 30.12
C ASN A 543 1.81 -42.33 31.03
N THR A 544 2.30 -42.33 32.25
CA THR A 544 2.40 -41.15 33.11
C THR A 544 3.60 -40.29 32.69
N SER A 545 3.30 -39.07 32.23
CA SER A 545 4.08 -37.84 32.37
C SER A 545 5.62 -37.91 32.31
N ILE A 546 6.19 -37.66 31.12
CA ILE A 546 7.49 -37.00 30.96
C ILE A 546 7.20 -35.59 30.47
N ARG A 547 7.08 -34.64 31.40
CA ARG A 547 6.87 -33.21 31.11
C ARG A 547 7.76 -32.34 32.01
N GLY A 548 9.03 -32.75 32.17
CA GLY A 548 9.94 -32.20 33.18
C GLY A 548 11.35 -31.83 32.72
N SER A 549 11.76 -32.04 31.46
CA SER A 549 13.14 -31.73 31.02
C SER A 549 13.29 -30.40 30.27
N ASP A 550 12.23 -29.89 29.64
CA ASP A 550 12.38 -28.72 28.75
C ASP A 550 12.46 -27.38 29.50
N ARG A 551 12.01 -27.31 30.77
CA ARG A 551 12.11 -26.09 31.59
C ARG A 551 13.48 -25.90 32.25
N ALA A 552 14.30 -26.94 32.38
CA ALA A 552 15.62 -26.83 33.00
C ALA A 552 16.67 -26.28 32.02
N ILE A 553 16.58 -26.64 30.74
CA ILE A 553 17.52 -26.21 29.69
C ILE A 553 17.39 -24.70 29.41
N PHE A 554 16.20 -24.12 29.54
CA PHE A 554 15.98 -22.67 29.36
C PHE A 554 16.61 -21.81 30.47
N LYS A 555 16.72 -22.31 31.71
CA LYS A 555 17.27 -21.55 32.85
C LYS A 555 18.80 -21.46 32.87
N ASP A 556 19.50 -22.42 32.28
CA ASP A 556 20.97 -22.41 32.21
C ASP A 556 21.49 -21.48 31.10
N ASN A 557 20.74 -21.31 30.00
CA ASN A 557 21.09 -20.35 28.94
C ASN A 557 21.03 -18.89 29.42
N GLU A 558 20.06 -18.52 30.28
CA GLU A 558 19.94 -17.15 30.81
C GLU A 558 21.12 -16.71 31.68
N LYS A 559 21.77 -17.63 32.40
CA LYS A 559 22.94 -17.32 33.23
C LYS A 559 24.21 -17.12 32.41
N GLN A 560 24.35 -17.86 31.30
CA GLN A 560 25.49 -17.71 30.39
C GLN A 560 25.43 -16.35 29.66
N ASP A 561 24.24 -15.94 29.20
CA ASP A 561 24.00 -14.66 28.51
C ASP A 561 24.40 -13.44 29.35
N ARG A 562 24.16 -13.45 30.68
CA ARG A 562 24.53 -12.34 31.58
C ARG A 562 26.03 -12.03 31.57
N SER A 563 26.85 -13.08 31.57
CA SER A 563 28.30 -12.91 31.62
C SER A 563 28.86 -12.38 30.30
N ILE A 564 28.25 -12.77 29.17
CA ILE A 564 28.71 -12.44 27.81
C ILE A 564 28.70 -10.93 27.58
N TRP A 565 27.60 -10.25 27.94
CA TRP A 565 27.47 -8.81 27.74
C TRP A 565 28.47 -8.00 28.57
N ILE A 566 28.72 -8.39 29.82
CA ILE A 566 29.71 -7.72 30.69
C ILE A 566 31.11 -7.83 30.08
N TYR A 567 31.50 -9.02 29.56
CA TYR A 567 32.79 -9.20 28.92
C TYR A 567 32.91 -8.39 27.61
N LEU A 568 31.88 -8.41 26.77
CA LEU A 568 31.86 -7.65 25.52
C LEU A 568 32.02 -6.16 25.79
N VAL A 569 31.23 -5.60 26.72
CA VAL A 569 31.25 -4.18 27.06
C VAL A 569 32.62 -3.75 27.58
N ASN A 570 33.21 -4.53 28.49
CA ASN A 570 34.55 -4.24 29.00
C ASN A 570 35.63 -4.33 27.91
N HIS A 571 35.48 -5.26 26.97
CA HIS A 571 36.38 -5.38 25.82
C HIS A 571 36.26 -4.16 24.89
N LEU A 572 35.04 -3.74 24.54
CA LEU A 572 34.79 -2.55 23.72
C LEU A 572 35.28 -1.27 24.39
N ARG A 573 35.13 -1.17 25.71
CA ARG A 573 35.69 -0.06 26.51
C ARG A 573 37.22 0.00 26.42
N LYS A 574 37.90 -1.14 26.50
CA LYS A 574 39.37 -1.21 26.37
C LYS A 574 39.87 -0.80 24.98
N ILE A 575 39.09 -1.09 23.93
CA ILE A 575 39.43 -0.78 22.53
C ILE A 575 38.88 0.60 22.10
N ASN A 576 38.24 1.37 23.01
CA ASN A 576 37.63 2.66 22.71
C ASN A 576 36.60 2.62 21.56
N LEU A 577 35.78 1.57 21.49
CA LEU A 577 34.72 1.39 20.49
C LEU A 577 33.33 1.87 20.97
N LEU A 578 33.28 2.66 22.04
CA LEU A 578 32.05 3.30 22.54
C LEU A 578 31.85 4.67 21.84
N PRO A 579 30.61 5.12 21.56
CA PRO A 579 29.34 4.49 21.91
C PRO A 579 28.94 3.32 20.98
N VAL A 580 28.23 2.34 21.55
CA VAL A 580 27.76 1.13 20.86
C VAL A 580 26.24 1.07 20.80
N VAL A 581 25.69 0.62 19.67
CA VAL A 581 24.28 0.25 19.53
C VAL A 581 24.17 -1.25 19.37
N VAL A 582 23.38 -1.90 20.23
CA VAL A 582 23.14 -3.35 20.23
C VAL A 582 21.73 -3.61 19.71
N PHE A 583 21.61 -4.18 18.52
CA PHE A 583 20.34 -4.59 17.96
C PHE A 583 19.87 -5.93 18.53
N VAL A 584 18.70 -5.91 19.16
CA VAL A 584 18.03 -7.06 19.76
C VAL A 584 16.58 -7.11 19.25
N PHE A 585 16.18 -8.23 18.64
CA PHE A 585 14.87 -8.36 17.98
C PHE A 585 13.71 -8.73 18.93
N SER A 586 13.80 -8.37 20.21
CA SER A 586 12.73 -8.59 21.20
C SER A 586 12.75 -7.49 22.24
N LYS A 587 11.59 -6.84 22.45
CA LYS A 587 11.40 -5.76 23.43
C LYS A 587 11.81 -6.21 24.85
N LYS A 588 11.34 -7.38 25.28
CA LYS A 588 11.66 -7.99 26.58
C LYS A 588 13.15 -8.27 26.74
N LYS A 589 13.79 -8.89 25.72
CA LYS A 589 15.24 -9.16 25.76
C LYS A 589 16.10 -7.88 25.83
N CYS A 590 15.65 -6.77 25.21
CA CYS A 590 16.36 -5.49 25.34
C CYS A 590 16.47 -5.07 26.80
N GLN A 591 15.35 -5.16 27.52
CA GLN A 591 15.25 -4.82 28.94
C GLN A 591 16.07 -5.77 29.83
N ASP A 592 16.01 -7.08 29.56
CA ASP A 592 16.75 -8.10 30.33
C ASP A 592 18.27 -7.94 30.15
N ASN A 593 18.72 -7.67 28.92
CA ASN A 593 20.14 -7.42 28.62
C ASN A 593 20.64 -6.14 29.31
N ALA A 594 19.83 -5.07 29.31
CA ALA A 594 20.18 -3.83 30.01
C ALA A 594 20.27 -4.02 31.54
N ASN A 595 19.33 -4.78 32.12
CA ASN A 595 19.36 -5.12 33.55
C ASN A 595 20.56 -5.97 33.94
N SER A 596 21.02 -6.83 33.03
CA SER A 596 22.23 -7.65 33.25
C SER A 596 23.49 -6.80 33.45
N LEU A 597 23.47 -5.54 33.00
CA LEU A 597 24.55 -4.56 33.18
C LEU A 597 24.32 -3.63 34.39
N ALA A 598 23.50 -4.03 35.37
CA ALA A 598 23.18 -3.20 36.55
C ALA A 598 24.41 -2.67 37.31
N ASN A 599 25.48 -3.46 37.42
CA ASN A 599 26.65 -3.11 38.23
C ASN A 599 27.70 -2.28 37.48
N LEU A 600 27.45 -1.92 36.22
CA LEU A 600 28.43 -1.28 35.36
C LEU A 600 28.10 0.20 35.16
N ASP A 601 29.09 1.06 35.39
CA ASP A 601 28.98 2.51 35.26
C ASP A 601 30.00 3.03 34.24
N LEU A 602 29.50 3.78 33.25
CA LEU A 602 30.26 4.29 32.11
C LEU A 602 30.44 5.81 32.15
N LEU A 603 29.80 6.52 33.08
CA LEU A 603 29.76 7.97 33.09
C LEU A 603 30.55 8.60 34.23
N ASN A 604 31.11 9.78 33.94
CA ASN A 604 31.75 10.64 34.92
C ASN A 604 30.71 11.46 35.69
N HIS A 605 31.03 11.94 36.90
CA HIS A 605 30.10 12.73 37.73
C HIS A 605 29.50 13.97 37.04
N THR A 606 30.27 14.65 36.17
CA THR A 606 29.77 15.79 35.38
C THR A 606 28.71 15.37 34.37
N ALA A 607 28.98 14.32 33.59
CA ALA A 607 28.04 13.75 32.63
C ALA A 607 26.78 13.24 33.32
N LYS A 608 26.90 12.64 34.51
CA LYS A 608 25.74 12.22 35.32
C LYS A 608 24.86 13.39 35.74
N SER A 609 25.49 14.50 36.13
CA SER A 609 24.76 15.72 36.50
C SER A 609 24.03 16.31 35.30
N GLU A 610 24.66 16.34 34.12
CA GLU A 610 24.01 16.78 32.88
C GLU A 610 22.82 15.88 32.51
N VAL A 611 22.99 14.56 32.55
CA VAL A 611 21.90 13.60 32.32
C VAL A 611 20.74 13.86 33.27
N HIS A 612 21.03 14.07 34.55
CA HIS A 612 20.00 14.35 35.55
C HIS A 612 19.23 15.64 35.25
N VAL A 613 19.92 16.72 34.89
CA VAL A 613 19.28 18.01 34.54
C VAL A 613 18.38 17.86 33.31
N ILE A 614 18.83 17.15 32.27
CA ILE A 614 18.04 16.91 31.07
C ILE A 614 16.77 16.11 31.38
N ILE A 615 16.90 15.04 32.17
CA ILE A 615 15.77 14.21 32.58
C ILE A 615 14.77 15.05 33.39
N GLU A 616 15.24 15.78 34.41
CA GLU A 616 14.38 16.58 35.29
C GLU A 616 13.63 17.67 34.52
N LYS A 617 14.32 18.36 33.60
CA LYS A 617 13.70 19.34 32.70
C LYS A 617 12.63 18.72 31.80
N SER A 618 12.85 17.49 31.33
CA SER A 618 11.94 16.79 30.43
C SER A 618 10.69 16.31 31.16
N ILE A 619 10.82 15.78 32.38
CA ILE A 619 9.70 15.26 33.18
C ILE A 619 8.92 16.36 33.93
N ALA A 620 9.46 17.57 34.08
CA ALA A 620 8.79 18.69 34.75
C ALA A 620 7.45 19.10 34.11
N ARG A 621 7.21 18.70 32.85
CA ARG A 621 5.95 18.91 32.14
C ARG A 621 4.84 17.92 32.55
N LEU A 622 5.20 16.81 33.20
CA LEU A 622 4.28 15.74 33.58
C LEU A 622 3.67 15.99 34.97
N ARG A 623 2.54 15.33 35.26
CA ARG A 623 1.95 15.30 36.60
C ARG A 623 2.85 14.56 37.59
N ALA A 624 2.75 14.91 38.87
CA ALA A 624 3.57 14.29 39.92
C ALA A 624 3.40 12.76 40.02
N GLU A 625 2.22 12.23 39.71
CA GLU A 625 1.95 10.79 39.63
C GLU A 625 2.72 10.15 38.46
N ASP A 626 2.64 10.73 37.26
CA ASP A 626 3.32 10.24 36.06
C ASP A 626 4.85 10.27 36.18
N THR A 627 5.41 11.24 36.92
CA THR A 627 6.87 11.30 37.15
C THR A 627 7.40 10.09 37.95
N LYS A 628 6.53 9.42 38.72
CA LYS A 628 6.90 8.28 39.57
C LYS A 628 6.67 6.93 38.90
N LEU A 629 6.33 6.91 37.61
CA LEU A 629 6.11 5.66 36.89
C LEU A 629 7.34 4.74 36.97
N PRO A 630 7.17 3.43 37.19
CA PRO A 630 8.28 2.48 37.31
C PRO A 630 9.24 2.50 36.12
N GLN A 631 8.70 2.68 34.91
CA GLN A 631 9.50 2.79 33.69
C GLN A 631 10.42 4.02 33.72
N ILE A 632 9.93 5.18 34.15
CA ILE A 632 10.71 6.42 34.20
C ILE A 632 11.81 6.31 35.26
N ILE A 633 11.49 5.80 36.45
CA ILE A 633 12.46 5.60 37.53
C ILE A 633 13.58 4.64 37.09
N ARG A 634 13.21 3.52 36.48
CA ARG A 634 14.16 2.53 35.96
C ARG A 634 15.04 3.11 34.86
N MET A 635 14.46 3.85 33.93
CA MET A 635 15.21 4.49 32.84
C MET A 635 16.13 5.60 33.35
N ARG A 636 15.71 6.37 34.37
CA ARG A 636 16.54 7.37 35.05
C ARG A 636 17.80 6.73 35.65
N ASP A 637 17.65 5.59 36.33
CA ASP A 637 18.81 4.85 36.87
C ASP A 637 19.75 4.35 35.75
N LEU A 638 19.21 3.70 34.71
CA LEU A 638 20.01 3.20 33.58
C LEU A 638 20.76 4.32 32.85
N LEU A 639 20.08 5.42 32.54
CA LEU A 639 20.64 6.56 31.82
C LEU A 639 21.72 7.26 32.64
N SER A 640 21.55 7.34 33.97
CA SER A 640 22.58 7.89 34.87
C SER A 640 23.89 7.08 34.87
N ARG A 641 23.85 5.82 34.43
CA ARG A 641 25.01 4.93 34.26
C ARG A 641 25.54 4.90 32.82
N GLY A 642 24.90 5.62 31.90
CA GLY A 642 25.26 5.68 30.48
C GLY A 642 24.74 4.50 29.65
N ILE A 643 23.72 3.80 30.14
CA ILE A 643 23.08 2.65 29.49
C ILE A 643 21.66 3.06 29.09
N GLY A 644 21.27 2.81 27.85
CA GLY A 644 19.93 3.12 27.33
C GLY A 644 19.24 1.90 26.74
N VAL A 645 17.92 1.96 26.70
CA VAL A 645 17.05 1.01 25.99
C VAL A 645 16.16 1.79 25.03
N HIS A 646 15.97 1.29 23.81
CA HIS A 646 15.09 1.88 22.81
C HIS A 646 14.25 0.80 22.11
N HIS A 647 12.94 0.83 22.33
CA HIS A 647 12.02 -0.04 21.61
C HIS A 647 10.62 0.57 21.56
N GLY A 648 9.78 0.13 20.62
CA GLY A 648 8.44 0.67 20.41
C GLY A 648 7.53 0.68 21.66
N GLY A 649 7.71 -0.27 22.57
CA GLY A 649 6.95 -0.36 23.82
C GLY A 649 7.33 0.65 24.93
N LEU A 650 8.34 1.49 24.74
CA LEU A 650 8.63 2.58 25.69
C LEU A 650 7.69 3.76 25.44
N LEU A 651 7.38 4.51 26.51
CA LEU A 651 6.63 5.77 26.44
C LEU A 651 7.30 6.74 25.45
N PRO A 652 6.55 7.51 24.64
CA PRO A 652 7.11 8.47 23.69
C PRO A 652 8.13 9.42 24.32
N ILE A 653 7.79 10.05 25.44
CA ILE A 653 8.70 10.97 26.15
C ILE A 653 10.01 10.30 26.58
N VAL A 654 9.95 9.04 27.03
CA VAL A 654 11.14 8.28 27.46
C VAL A 654 12.02 7.94 26.25
N LYS A 655 11.42 7.59 25.10
CA LYS A 655 12.16 7.35 23.85
C LYS A 655 12.92 8.59 23.41
N GLU A 656 12.23 9.74 23.40
CA GLU A 656 12.83 11.02 23.02
C GLU A 656 13.96 11.44 23.98
N ILE A 657 13.83 11.20 25.30
CA ILE A 657 14.92 11.42 26.26
C ILE A 657 16.15 10.57 25.90
N VAL A 658 15.95 9.27 25.63
CA VAL A 658 17.05 8.35 25.27
C VAL A 658 17.74 8.82 23.99
N GLU A 659 16.95 9.25 23.00
CA GLU A 659 17.42 9.77 21.72
C GLU A 659 18.26 11.06 21.88
N ILE A 660 17.75 12.04 22.62
CA ILE A 660 18.47 13.30 22.89
C ILE A 660 19.78 13.02 23.63
N LEU A 661 19.76 12.15 24.64
CA LEU A 661 20.96 11.77 25.40
C LEU A 661 21.97 10.98 24.56
N PHE A 662 21.50 10.14 23.63
CA PHE A 662 22.37 9.40 22.71
C PHE A 662 23.04 10.35 21.71
N THR A 663 22.31 11.33 21.17
CA THR A 663 22.86 12.36 20.27
C THR A 663 23.96 13.17 20.95
N ARG A 664 23.77 13.52 22.23
CA ARG A 664 24.80 14.17 23.06
C ARG A 664 25.94 13.25 23.50
N SER A 665 25.98 12.00 23.02
CA SER A 665 26.99 10.99 23.39
C SER A 665 27.06 10.71 24.90
N LEU A 666 25.98 10.96 25.66
CA LEU A 666 25.86 10.66 27.08
C LEU A 666 25.43 9.20 27.31
N VAL A 667 24.73 8.58 26.36
CA VAL A 667 24.49 7.13 26.36
C VAL A 667 25.64 6.45 25.62
N LYS A 668 26.37 5.58 26.32
CA LYS A 668 27.52 4.83 25.75
C LYS A 668 27.11 3.48 25.19
N ILE A 669 26.06 2.87 25.72
CA ILE A 669 25.52 1.60 25.24
C ILE A 669 24.02 1.73 25.11
N LEU A 670 23.50 1.45 23.92
CA LEU A 670 22.08 1.47 23.63
C LEU A 670 21.62 0.08 23.18
N PHE A 671 20.70 -0.54 23.91
CA PHE A 671 19.99 -1.73 23.44
C PHE A 671 18.75 -1.29 22.67
N ALA A 672 18.72 -1.59 21.37
CA ALA A 672 17.68 -1.09 20.48
C ALA A 672 17.01 -2.20 19.66
N THR A 673 15.72 -2.04 19.35
CA THR A 673 15.06 -2.81 18.29
C THR A 673 15.33 -2.22 16.91
N GLU A 674 14.98 -2.95 15.85
CA GLU A 674 15.14 -2.54 14.44
C GLU A 674 14.59 -1.12 14.14
N THR A 675 13.49 -0.75 14.81
CA THR A 675 12.85 0.57 14.69
C THR A 675 13.79 1.75 14.90
N PHE A 676 14.85 1.60 15.70
CA PHE A 676 15.85 2.65 15.91
C PHE A 676 16.72 2.89 14.68
N ALA A 677 17.10 1.83 13.96
CA ALA A 677 17.87 1.95 12.72
C ALA A 677 17.06 2.58 11.59
N MET A 678 15.74 2.43 11.67
CA MET A 678 14.78 2.89 10.68
C MET A 678 14.39 4.36 10.88
N GLY A 679 14.17 4.79 12.12
CA GLY A 679 13.45 6.05 12.38
C GLY A 679 14.29 7.30 12.63
N ILE A 680 15.61 7.19 12.82
CA ILE A 680 16.40 8.29 13.43
C ILE A 680 17.82 8.33 12.87
N ASN A 681 18.33 9.53 12.59
CA ASN A 681 19.71 9.74 12.16
C ASN A 681 20.71 9.83 13.33
N MET A 682 20.97 8.71 14.01
CA MET A 682 21.90 8.65 15.14
C MET A 682 23.06 7.67 14.87
N PRO A 683 24.20 8.16 14.36
CA PRO A 683 25.36 7.30 14.09
C PRO A 683 26.10 6.94 15.39
N ALA A 684 26.50 5.68 15.49
CA ALA A 684 27.28 5.11 16.58
C ALA A 684 28.70 4.79 16.11
N LYS A 685 29.66 4.65 17.03
CA LYS A 685 31.02 4.22 16.66
C LYS A 685 31.04 2.75 16.24
N SER A 686 30.25 1.92 16.93
CA SER A 686 30.13 0.50 16.61
C SER A 686 28.71 -0.01 16.77
N VAL A 687 28.37 -1.05 16.01
CA VAL A 687 27.07 -1.71 16.04
C VAL A 687 27.25 -3.19 16.36
N VAL A 688 26.40 -3.73 17.24
CA VAL A 688 26.41 -5.14 17.64
C VAL A 688 25.07 -5.77 17.31
N PHE A 689 25.07 -6.94 16.69
CA PHE A 689 23.87 -7.76 16.48
C PHE A 689 23.83 -8.88 17.51
N SER A 690 22.77 -8.95 18.33
CA SER A 690 22.61 -10.06 19.28
C SER A 690 22.28 -11.39 18.60
N GLY A 691 21.82 -11.35 17.36
CA GLY A 691 21.51 -12.50 16.53
C GLY A 691 21.25 -12.08 15.07
N ILE A 692 20.94 -13.04 14.21
CA ILE A 692 20.70 -12.81 12.77
C ILE A 692 19.31 -13.27 12.30
N ARG A 693 18.46 -13.68 13.25
CA ARG A 693 17.09 -14.13 13.02
C ARG A 693 16.12 -13.23 13.76
N LYS A 694 15.00 -12.91 13.11
CA LYS A 694 13.88 -12.16 13.70
C LYS A 694 12.57 -12.91 13.47
N HIS A 695 11.54 -12.52 14.21
CA HIS A 695 10.19 -13.03 14.06
C HIS A 695 9.35 -12.00 13.31
N ASP A 696 8.80 -12.39 12.16
CA ASP A 696 8.04 -11.50 11.28
C ASP A 696 6.53 -11.47 11.57
N GLY A 697 6.10 -12.09 12.68
CA GLY A 697 4.70 -12.23 13.05
C GLY A 697 4.13 -13.62 12.75
N GLN A 698 4.66 -14.27 11.70
CA GLN A 698 4.29 -15.64 11.31
C GLN A 698 5.39 -16.67 11.67
N GLU A 699 6.63 -16.43 11.24
CA GLU A 699 7.75 -17.35 11.47
C GLU A 699 9.06 -16.64 11.83
N PHE A 700 10.01 -17.41 12.36
CA PHE A 700 11.38 -16.94 12.57
C PHE A 700 12.19 -17.05 11.28
N ARG A 701 12.52 -15.90 10.68
CA ARG A 701 13.35 -15.81 9.46
C ARG A 701 14.67 -15.11 9.67
N TYR A 702 15.59 -15.27 8.72
CA TYR A 702 16.83 -14.49 8.68
C TYR A 702 16.56 -13.05 8.23
N LEU A 703 17.44 -12.13 8.67
CA LEU A 703 17.44 -10.76 8.21
C LEU A 703 17.70 -10.67 6.70
N LEU A 704 17.03 -9.74 6.04
CA LEU A 704 17.31 -9.40 4.65
C LEU A 704 18.57 -8.53 4.58
N SER A 705 19.28 -8.59 3.46
CA SER A 705 20.51 -7.80 3.24
C SER A 705 20.24 -6.29 3.37
N GLY A 706 19.05 -5.82 2.97
CA GLY A 706 18.63 -4.43 3.13
C GLY A 706 18.48 -4.01 4.61
N GLU A 707 17.74 -4.80 5.40
CA GLU A 707 17.53 -4.59 6.85
C GLU A 707 18.88 -4.57 7.59
N TYR A 708 19.75 -5.52 7.24
CA TYR A 708 21.09 -5.61 7.80
C TYR A 708 21.94 -4.38 7.44
N THR A 709 21.95 -3.97 6.17
CA THR A 709 22.71 -2.80 5.68
C THR A 709 22.22 -1.52 6.36
N GLN A 710 20.93 -1.38 6.62
CA GLN A 710 20.36 -0.22 7.32
C GLN A 710 20.83 -0.15 8.78
N MET A 711 20.77 -1.28 9.51
CA MET A 711 21.22 -1.38 10.90
C MET A 711 22.75 -1.21 11.02
N ALA A 712 23.53 -1.93 10.21
CA ALA A 712 24.98 -1.83 10.16
C ALA A 712 25.45 -0.46 9.68
N GLY A 713 24.65 0.20 8.83
CA GLY A 713 24.81 1.55 8.32
C GLY A 713 24.80 2.65 9.39
N ARG A 714 24.45 2.32 10.64
CA ARG A 714 24.58 3.24 11.78
C ARG A 714 25.97 3.24 12.40
N ALA A 715 26.85 2.29 12.08
CA ALA A 715 28.23 2.28 12.56
C ALA A 715 29.11 3.24 11.74
N GLY A 716 29.93 4.04 12.42
CA GLY A 716 30.82 5.04 11.84
C GLY A 716 30.18 6.43 11.76
N ARG A 717 30.73 7.40 12.49
CA ARG A 717 30.26 8.80 12.51
C ARG A 717 31.07 9.66 11.55
N ARG A 718 30.39 10.29 10.56
CA ARG A 718 31.02 11.15 9.54
C ARG A 718 31.81 12.27 10.21
N GLY A 719 33.08 12.41 9.84
CA GLY A 719 34.00 13.42 10.38
C GLY A 719 34.65 13.07 11.72
N LEU A 720 34.24 11.99 12.41
CA LEU A 720 34.82 11.57 13.69
C LEU A 720 35.54 10.23 13.59
N ASP A 721 34.95 9.25 12.90
CA ASP A 721 35.48 7.90 12.80
C ASP A 721 35.92 7.62 11.34
N THR A 722 37.06 6.93 11.18
CA THR A 722 37.58 6.53 9.85
C THR A 722 36.93 5.25 9.32
N ILE A 723 36.56 4.34 10.23
CA ILE A 723 35.98 3.02 9.94
C ILE A 723 34.84 2.77 10.92
N GLY A 724 33.73 2.19 10.43
CA GLY A 724 32.65 1.71 11.27
C GLY A 724 32.82 0.24 11.63
N THR A 725 32.79 -0.11 12.92
CA THR A 725 32.93 -1.50 13.37
C THR A 725 31.57 -2.15 13.60
N VAL A 726 31.33 -3.31 12.99
CA VAL A 726 30.10 -4.10 13.15
C VAL A 726 30.43 -5.46 13.72
N ILE A 727 29.71 -5.90 14.75
CA ILE A 727 29.97 -7.14 15.48
C ILE A 727 28.73 -8.02 15.48
N ILE A 728 28.85 -9.29 15.13
CA ILE A 728 27.78 -10.28 15.21
C ILE A 728 28.09 -11.24 16.35
N MET A 729 27.16 -11.35 17.29
CA MET A 729 27.26 -12.26 18.43
C MET A 729 26.89 -13.68 17.99
N CYS A 730 27.77 -14.64 18.27
CA CYS A 730 27.52 -16.06 18.07
C CYS A 730 27.62 -16.77 19.42
N ASN A 731 26.49 -17.21 19.98
CA ASN A 731 26.44 -17.92 21.26
C ASN A 731 26.81 -19.40 21.06
N ASP A 732 25.88 -20.21 20.56
CA ASP A 732 26.03 -21.67 20.57
C ASP A 732 26.50 -22.28 19.25
N ASP A 733 26.22 -21.63 18.12
CA ASP A 733 26.55 -22.10 16.76
C ASP A 733 26.91 -20.93 15.83
N ILE A 734 27.82 -21.19 14.89
CA ILE A 734 28.20 -20.23 13.85
C ILE A 734 27.27 -20.42 12.65
N PRO A 735 26.67 -19.34 12.11
CA PRO A 735 25.82 -19.39 10.92
C PRO A 735 26.55 -19.95 9.70
N ASP A 736 25.83 -20.66 8.82
CA ASP A 736 26.40 -21.17 7.58
C ASP A 736 26.93 -20.03 6.68
N ILE A 737 28.02 -20.31 5.96
CA ILE A 737 28.76 -19.33 5.14
C ILE A 737 27.83 -18.74 4.07
N ASN A 738 27.00 -19.56 3.44
CA ASN A 738 26.07 -19.10 2.40
C ASN A 738 25.04 -18.11 2.96
N THR A 739 24.57 -18.38 4.18
CA THR A 739 23.61 -17.50 4.87
C THR A 739 24.28 -16.19 5.26
N LEU A 740 25.48 -16.25 5.84
CA LEU A 740 26.23 -15.07 6.25
C LEU A 740 26.63 -14.20 5.05
N THR A 741 27.11 -14.81 3.97
CA THR A 741 27.47 -14.12 2.73
C THR A 741 26.24 -13.44 2.11
N ARG A 742 25.08 -14.10 2.13
CA ARG A 742 23.82 -13.52 1.64
C ARG A 742 23.39 -12.31 2.48
N ILE A 743 23.51 -12.36 3.80
CA ILE A 743 23.12 -11.24 4.67
C ILE A 743 24.10 -10.06 4.52
N LEU A 744 25.41 -10.33 4.49
CA LEU A 744 26.46 -9.30 4.48
C LEU A 744 26.71 -8.67 3.10
N LEU A 745 26.79 -9.49 2.06
CA LEU A 745 27.19 -9.09 0.70
C LEU A 745 26.07 -9.28 -0.33
N GLY A 746 24.88 -9.69 0.11
CA GLY A 746 23.72 -9.82 -0.78
C GLY A 746 23.21 -8.46 -1.24
N ASN A 747 22.61 -8.44 -2.42
CA ASN A 747 21.97 -7.24 -2.95
C ASN A 747 20.79 -6.83 -2.05
N SER A 748 20.63 -5.52 -1.86
CA SER A 748 19.45 -4.95 -1.20
C SER A 748 18.16 -5.34 -1.93
N THR A 749 17.04 -5.30 -1.20
CA THR A 749 15.72 -5.59 -1.76
C THR A 749 15.38 -4.62 -2.89
N LYS A 750 14.84 -5.15 -3.99
CA LYS A 750 14.28 -4.33 -5.06
C LYS A 750 13.03 -3.62 -4.56
N LEU A 751 12.74 -2.42 -5.08
CA LEU A 751 11.44 -1.78 -4.93
C LEU A 751 10.40 -2.59 -5.70
N ARG A 752 9.32 -2.94 -5.02
CA ARG A 752 8.14 -3.61 -5.58
C ARG A 752 6.92 -2.81 -5.16
N SER A 753 5.97 -2.70 -6.08
CA SER A 753 4.67 -2.10 -5.77
C SER A 753 3.99 -2.90 -4.66
N GLN A 754 3.43 -2.21 -3.69
CA GLN A 754 2.48 -2.75 -2.71
C GLN A 754 1.08 -2.19 -2.94
N PHE A 755 0.83 -1.63 -4.13
CA PHE A 755 -0.44 -1.03 -4.47
C PHE A 755 -1.56 -2.06 -4.38
N ARG A 756 -2.61 -1.72 -3.63
CA ARG A 756 -3.82 -2.52 -3.46
C ARG A 756 -5.02 -1.60 -3.40
N LEU A 757 -6.16 -2.15 -3.78
CA LEU A 757 -7.41 -1.40 -3.77
C LEU A 757 -8.01 -1.41 -2.35
N THR A 758 -8.21 -0.23 -1.78
CA THR A 758 -8.97 -0.06 -0.53
C THR A 758 -10.37 0.47 -0.85
N TYR A 759 -11.38 0.18 -0.01
CA TYR A 759 -12.73 0.67 -0.28
C TYR A 759 -12.77 2.19 -0.15
N ASN A 760 -12.06 2.75 0.82
CA ASN A 760 -11.91 4.20 0.97
C ASN A 760 -11.36 4.87 -0.30
N MET A 761 -10.30 4.32 -0.91
CA MET A 761 -9.73 4.85 -2.16
C MET A 761 -10.76 4.81 -3.30
N ILE A 762 -11.43 3.66 -3.50
CA ILE A 762 -12.45 3.50 -4.54
C ILE A 762 -13.56 4.53 -4.37
N LEU A 763 -14.10 4.67 -3.15
CA LEU A 763 -15.19 5.61 -2.86
C LEU A 763 -14.77 7.07 -3.06
N ASN A 764 -13.55 7.45 -2.65
CA ASN A 764 -13.04 8.82 -2.83
C ASN A 764 -12.85 9.17 -4.32
N ILE A 765 -12.39 8.23 -5.15
CA ILE A 765 -12.23 8.44 -6.60
C ILE A 765 -13.59 8.52 -7.29
N LEU A 766 -14.50 7.59 -6.99
CA LEU A 766 -15.87 7.57 -7.53
C LEU A 766 -16.66 8.84 -7.17
N ARG A 767 -16.41 9.43 -6.00
CA ARG A 767 -17.03 10.69 -5.57
C ARG A 767 -16.67 11.86 -6.50
N VAL A 768 -15.42 11.93 -6.95
CA VAL A 768 -14.87 13.07 -7.70
C VAL A 768 -15.20 12.95 -9.20
N LYS A 769 -15.37 11.74 -9.73
CA LYS A 769 -15.64 11.39 -11.14
C LYS A 769 -14.58 11.81 -12.16
N THR A 770 -13.73 12.79 -11.89
CA THR A 770 -12.76 13.31 -12.89
C THR A 770 -11.67 12.31 -13.26
N LEU A 771 -11.28 11.45 -12.31
CA LEU A 771 -10.28 10.40 -12.51
C LEU A 771 -10.98 9.05 -12.35
N LYS A 772 -10.81 8.16 -13.33
CA LYS A 772 -11.36 6.80 -13.28
C LYS A 772 -10.43 5.88 -12.48
N VAL A 773 -10.99 4.95 -11.70
CA VAL A 773 -10.18 4.02 -10.88
C VAL A 773 -9.27 3.18 -11.77
N GLU A 774 -9.75 2.80 -12.95
CA GLU A 774 -8.99 2.07 -13.97
C GLU A 774 -7.76 2.85 -14.43
N GLU A 775 -7.86 4.19 -14.54
CA GLU A 775 -6.73 5.04 -14.90
C GLU A 775 -5.70 5.13 -13.77
N MET A 776 -6.16 5.10 -12.51
CA MET A 776 -5.27 5.02 -11.36
C MET A 776 -4.48 3.70 -11.35
N ILE A 777 -5.16 2.57 -11.65
CA ILE A 777 -4.53 1.25 -11.77
C ILE A 777 -3.52 1.24 -12.92
N LYS A 778 -3.84 1.79 -14.10
CA LYS A 778 -2.89 1.87 -15.23
C LYS A 778 -1.61 2.65 -14.91
N ARG A 779 -1.72 3.65 -14.02
CA ARG A 779 -0.61 4.51 -13.60
C ARG A 779 0.13 3.97 -12.37
N SER A 780 -0.32 2.87 -11.78
CA SER A 780 0.36 2.22 -10.65
C SER A 780 1.75 1.72 -11.05
N PHE A 781 2.60 1.46 -10.06
CA PHE A 781 3.94 0.94 -10.32
C PHE A 781 3.93 -0.52 -10.77
N SER A 782 2.91 -1.31 -10.36
CA SER A 782 2.78 -2.72 -10.75
C SER A 782 2.67 -2.91 -12.27
N GLU A 783 1.96 -2.00 -12.95
CA GLU A 783 1.71 -2.05 -14.39
C GLU A 783 2.78 -1.36 -15.24
N ASN A 784 3.87 -0.87 -14.62
CA ASN A 784 4.87 -0.10 -15.35
C ASN A 784 5.55 -0.89 -16.46
N THR A 785 5.79 -2.19 -16.26
CA THR A 785 6.37 -3.08 -17.26
C THR A 785 5.45 -3.24 -18.47
N SER A 786 4.15 -3.50 -18.23
CA SER A 786 3.10 -3.59 -19.25
C SER A 786 3.03 -2.29 -20.08
N GLN A 787 3.06 -1.15 -19.38
CA GLN A 787 2.96 0.17 -20.00
C GLN A 787 4.23 0.58 -20.76
N ALA A 788 5.41 0.17 -20.30
CA ALA A 788 6.67 0.42 -21.02
C ALA A 788 6.71 -0.31 -22.36
N LEU A 789 6.09 -1.49 -22.46
CA LEU A 789 5.98 -2.29 -23.67
C LEU A 789 4.84 -1.85 -24.61
N LEU A 790 3.89 -1.04 -24.12
CA LEU A 790 2.72 -0.61 -24.89
C LEU A 790 3.06 0.04 -26.25
N PRO A 791 4.05 0.95 -26.37
CA PRO A 791 4.44 1.50 -27.68
C PRO A 791 5.06 0.46 -28.62
N GLU A 792 5.68 -0.59 -28.11
CA GLU A 792 6.21 -1.70 -28.91
C GLU A 792 5.07 -2.57 -29.42
N HIS A 793 4.12 -2.93 -28.56
CA HIS A 793 2.91 -3.68 -28.94
C HIS A 793 2.09 -2.92 -30.00
N GLN A 794 1.91 -1.60 -29.85
CA GLN A 794 1.20 -0.78 -30.86
C GLN A 794 1.90 -0.82 -32.23
N LYS A 795 3.24 -0.75 -32.27
CA LYS A 795 4.00 -0.87 -33.52
C LYS A 795 3.87 -2.26 -34.14
N GLU A 796 3.85 -3.31 -33.32
CA GLU A 796 3.64 -4.69 -33.79
C GLU A 796 2.24 -4.88 -34.37
N ILE A 797 1.20 -4.34 -33.73
CA ILE A 797 -0.18 -4.34 -34.27
C ILE A 797 -0.21 -3.67 -35.64
N MET A 798 0.33 -2.45 -35.77
CA MET A 798 0.39 -1.75 -37.05
C MET A 798 1.13 -2.56 -38.13
N LEU A 799 2.18 -3.29 -37.75
CA LEU A 799 2.93 -4.15 -38.66
C LEU A 799 2.11 -5.38 -39.08
N TYR A 800 1.40 -6.02 -38.16
CA TYR A 800 0.53 -7.16 -38.44
C TYR A 800 -0.71 -6.77 -39.25
N GLU A 801 -1.34 -5.63 -38.97
CA GLU A 801 -2.43 -5.06 -39.76
C GLU A 801 -1.99 -4.78 -41.20
N LYS A 802 -0.78 -4.23 -41.38
CA LYS A 802 -0.18 -4.04 -42.70
C LYS A 802 0.01 -5.38 -43.42
N ASN A 803 0.53 -6.40 -42.74
CA ASN A 803 0.68 -7.74 -43.33
C ASN A 803 -0.68 -8.38 -43.68
N LEU A 804 -1.71 -8.14 -42.87
CA LEU A 804 -3.08 -8.59 -43.15
C LEU A 804 -3.64 -7.89 -44.39
N SER A 805 -3.39 -6.59 -44.56
CA SER A 805 -3.82 -5.85 -45.75
C SER A 805 -3.17 -6.34 -47.06
N LEU A 806 -1.97 -6.93 -46.99
CA LEU A 806 -1.28 -7.51 -48.14
C LEU A 806 -1.88 -8.85 -48.59
N LEU A 807 -2.55 -9.57 -47.69
CA LEU A 807 -3.21 -10.85 -47.98
C LEU A 807 -4.57 -10.60 -48.65
N LYS A 808 -4.60 -10.60 -49.99
CA LYS A 808 -5.84 -10.52 -50.77
C LYS A 808 -6.62 -11.83 -50.75
N HIS A 809 -7.92 -11.74 -50.49
CA HIS A 809 -8.86 -12.87 -50.54
C HIS A 809 -9.32 -13.11 -51.98
N GLU A 810 -9.08 -14.31 -52.51
CA GLU A 810 -9.65 -14.76 -53.79
C GLU A 810 -11.02 -15.42 -53.51
N PRO A 811 -12.13 -14.94 -54.09
CA PRO A 811 -13.45 -15.49 -53.79
C PRO A 811 -13.57 -16.93 -54.31
N CYS A 812 -14.01 -17.85 -53.45
CA CYS A 812 -14.19 -19.26 -53.75
C CYS A 812 -15.62 -19.72 -53.43
N SER A 813 -16.29 -20.34 -54.40
CA SER A 813 -17.69 -20.78 -54.29
C SER A 813 -17.97 -21.80 -53.17
N PHE A 814 -16.95 -22.50 -52.68
CA PHE A 814 -17.07 -23.54 -51.65
C PHE A 814 -16.47 -23.12 -50.31
N CYS A 815 -15.32 -22.43 -50.33
CA CYS A 815 -14.58 -22.09 -49.12
C CYS A 815 -15.16 -20.88 -48.37
N ASP A 816 -15.74 -19.90 -49.07
CA ASP A 816 -16.23 -18.66 -48.46
C ASP A 816 -17.42 -18.88 -47.51
N ILE A 817 -18.08 -20.04 -47.61
CA ILE A 817 -19.24 -20.42 -46.81
C ILE A 817 -18.84 -20.78 -45.36
N ASP A 818 -17.81 -21.63 -45.19
CA ASP A 818 -17.56 -22.34 -43.92
C ASP A 818 -16.07 -22.45 -43.52
N LEU A 819 -15.12 -21.95 -44.33
CA LEU A 819 -13.68 -22.20 -44.10
C LEU A 819 -13.18 -21.68 -42.75
N ILE A 820 -13.65 -20.50 -42.30
CA ILE A 820 -13.28 -19.92 -41.01
C ILE A 820 -13.83 -20.77 -39.86
N LEU A 821 -15.08 -21.23 -39.97
CA LEU A 821 -15.68 -22.12 -38.97
C LEU A 821 -14.94 -23.45 -38.89
N PHE A 822 -14.55 -24.02 -40.04
CA PHE A 822 -13.71 -25.22 -40.06
C PHE A 822 -12.34 -24.98 -39.39
N TYR A 823 -11.74 -23.82 -39.61
CA TYR A 823 -10.48 -23.45 -38.97
C TYR A 823 -10.61 -23.35 -37.45
N ASN A 824 -11.63 -22.66 -36.95
CA ASN A 824 -11.86 -22.48 -35.51
C ASN A 824 -12.11 -23.81 -34.80
N GLU A 825 -12.90 -24.70 -35.41
CA GLU A 825 -13.13 -26.06 -34.90
C GLU A 825 -11.85 -26.90 -34.88
N ASN A 826 -10.96 -26.72 -35.87
CA ASN A 826 -9.64 -27.37 -35.87
C ASN A 826 -8.73 -26.87 -34.75
N THR A 827 -8.66 -25.55 -34.54
CA THR A 827 -7.84 -24.97 -33.48
C THR A 827 -8.32 -25.44 -32.10
N GLU A 828 -9.64 -25.44 -31.89
CA GLU A 828 -10.25 -25.94 -30.66
C GLU A 828 -9.98 -27.45 -30.48
N TYR A 829 -10.14 -28.25 -31.54
CA TYR A 829 -9.81 -29.68 -31.51
C TYR A 829 -8.36 -29.94 -31.08
N ASN A 830 -7.40 -29.18 -31.62
CA ASN A 830 -5.98 -29.32 -31.27
C ASN A 830 -5.69 -28.90 -29.82
N GLN A 831 -6.28 -27.80 -29.35
CA GLN A 831 -6.15 -27.34 -27.96
C GLN A 831 -6.76 -28.35 -26.98
N LEU A 832 -8.00 -28.81 -27.24
CA LEU A 832 -8.67 -29.81 -26.42
C LEU A 832 -7.91 -31.14 -26.39
N THR A 833 -7.26 -31.53 -27.49
CA THR A 833 -6.44 -32.76 -27.54
C THR A 833 -5.25 -32.68 -26.58
N LYS A 834 -4.54 -31.54 -26.55
CA LYS A 834 -3.41 -31.31 -25.64
C LYS A 834 -3.85 -31.38 -24.18
N ILE A 835 -4.92 -30.64 -23.82
CA ILE A 835 -5.46 -30.60 -22.45
C ILE A 835 -5.96 -31.98 -22.03
N CYS A 836 -6.68 -32.69 -22.90
CA CYS A 836 -7.14 -34.05 -22.66
C CYS A 836 -5.97 -34.99 -22.33
N TYR A 837 -4.89 -34.99 -23.12
CA TYR A 837 -3.74 -35.87 -22.89
C TYR A 837 -2.99 -35.54 -21.59
N GLN A 838 -2.90 -34.25 -21.24
CA GLN A 838 -2.30 -33.81 -19.98
C GLN A 838 -3.12 -34.26 -18.76
N LEU A 839 -4.46 -34.10 -18.83
CA LEU A 839 -5.38 -34.60 -17.79
C LEU A 839 -5.39 -36.13 -17.72
N ALA A 840 -5.31 -36.83 -18.84
CA ALA A 840 -5.31 -38.29 -18.85
C ALA A 840 -4.14 -38.89 -18.07
N LEU A 841 -2.97 -38.24 -18.06
CA LEU A 841 -1.79 -38.69 -17.29
C LEU A 841 -1.95 -38.61 -15.77
N SER A 842 -2.87 -37.78 -15.28
CA SER A 842 -3.21 -37.75 -13.85
C SER A 842 -3.95 -39.03 -13.44
N SER A 843 -4.70 -39.63 -14.38
CA SER A 843 -5.46 -40.85 -14.17
C SER A 843 -4.60 -42.11 -14.24
N SER A 844 -4.88 -43.08 -13.35
CA SER A 844 -4.23 -44.39 -13.35
C SER A 844 -4.49 -45.19 -14.64
N TYR A 845 -5.67 -45.01 -15.25
CA TYR A 845 -5.99 -45.66 -16.54
C TYR A 845 -5.24 -44.99 -17.69
N GLY A 846 -5.14 -43.66 -17.70
CA GLY A 846 -4.38 -42.95 -18.73
C GLY A 846 -2.89 -43.31 -18.70
N LYS A 847 -2.26 -43.45 -17.52
CA LYS A 847 -0.88 -43.96 -17.41
C LYS A 847 -0.67 -45.33 -18.06
N LYS A 848 -1.69 -46.20 -18.08
CA LYS A 848 -1.64 -47.50 -18.78
C LYS A 848 -1.68 -47.34 -20.30
N ILE A 849 -2.35 -46.31 -20.82
CA ILE A 849 -2.40 -46.02 -22.27
C ILE A 849 -1.03 -45.51 -22.75
N PHE A 850 -0.33 -44.73 -21.94
CA PHE A 850 1.04 -44.27 -22.19
C PHE A 850 2.13 -45.35 -21.89
N SER A 851 1.75 -46.64 -21.88
CA SER A 851 2.69 -47.73 -21.66
C SER A 851 3.78 -47.82 -22.76
N PRO A 852 4.97 -48.35 -22.44
CA PRO A 852 6.00 -48.67 -23.42
C PRO A 852 5.46 -49.54 -24.57
N GLY A 853 5.94 -49.29 -25.79
CA GLY A 853 5.57 -50.00 -27.01
C GLY A 853 4.35 -49.43 -27.74
N ARG A 854 3.69 -48.40 -27.21
CA ARG A 854 2.57 -47.73 -27.88
C ARG A 854 3.04 -46.90 -29.07
N VAL A 855 2.35 -47.01 -30.20
CA VAL A 855 2.60 -46.16 -31.37
C VAL A 855 1.80 -44.87 -31.27
N VAL A 856 2.48 -43.74 -31.40
CA VAL A 856 1.92 -42.40 -31.34
C VAL A 856 2.32 -41.58 -32.56
N ILE A 857 1.48 -40.65 -32.95
CA ILE A 857 1.75 -39.67 -33.99
C ILE A 857 2.04 -38.36 -33.29
N TYR A 858 3.18 -37.76 -33.63
CA TYR A 858 3.60 -36.50 -33.06
C TYR A 858 3.98 -35.52 -34.16
N LYS A 859 3.85 -34.23 -33.84
CA LYS A 859 4.22 -33.11 -34.72
C LYS A 859 5.47 -32.44 -34.17
N GLU A 860 6.54 -32.39 -34.96
CA GLU A 860 7.79 -31.75 -34.56
C GLU A 860 7.81 -30.28 -35.00
N ASN A 861 7.92 -29.36 -34.03
CA ASN A 861 8.05 -27.91 -34.26
C ASN A 861 7.01 -27.30 -35.24
N ASN A 862 5.80 -27.88 -35.30
CA ASN A 862 4.75 -27.54 -36.27
C ASN A 862 5.09 -27.76 -37.75
N LEU A 863 6.18 -28.46 -38.08
CA LEU A 863 6.71 -28.56 -39.44
C LEU A 863 6.36 -29.88 -40.12
N TYR A 864 6.62 -31.02 -39.46
CA TYR A 864 6.35 -32.35 -40.02
C TYR A 864 5.74 -33.30 -38.97
N ARG A 865 4.90 -34.23 -39.45
CA ARG A 865 4.34 -35.32 -38.67
C ARG A 865 5.22 -36.55 -38.80
N SER A 866 5.41 -37.29 -37.71
CA SER A 866 6.17 -38.53 -37.75
C SER A 866 5.62 -39.56 -36.78
N LEU A 867 5.92 -40.82 -37.08
CA LEU A 867 5.52 -41.95 -36.26
C LEU A 867 6.56 -42.18 -35.16
N ALA A 868 6.07 -42.42 -33.96
CA ALA A 868 6.83 -42.53 -32.73
C ALA A 868 6.38 -43.73 -31.90
N ILE A 869 7.30 -44.37 -31.17
CA ILE A 869 7.02 -45.48 -30.27
C ILE A 869 7.46 -45.11 -28.87
N LEU A 870 6.55 -45.15 -27.89
CA LEU A 870 6.86 -44.82 -26.49
C LEU A 870 7.80 -45.85 -25.87
N LEU A 871 8.85 -45.40 -25.15
CA LEU A 871 9.83 -46.26 -24.48
C LEU A 871 9.74 -46.17 -22.95
N SER A 872 9.89 -44.99 -22.37
CA SER A 872 9.82 -44.79 -20.91
C SER A 872 9.55 -43.33 -20.55
N GLU A 873 9.02 -43.07 -19.36
CA GLU A 873 8.90 -41.71 -18.81
C GLU A 873 10.31 -41.12 -18.55
N ALA A 874 10.53 -39.86 -18.91
CA ALA A 874 11.78 -39.14 -18.68
C ALA A 874 11.74 -38.42 -17.32
N SER A 875 12.90 -38.29 -16.66
CA SER A 875 13.02 -37.54 -15.39
C SER A 875 12.99 -36.02 -15.56
N VAL A 876 13.13 -35.54 -16.79
CA VAL A 876 13.11 -34.11 -17.14
C VAL A 876 11.68 -33.68 -17.44
N SER A 877 11.21 -32.64 -16.77
CA SER A 877 9.98 -31.93 -17.10
C SER A 877 10.30 -30.62 -17.82
N PHE A 878 9.69 -30.40 -18.98
CA PHE A 878 9.71 -29.11 -19.67
C PHE A 878 8.42 -28.36 -19.28
N ASN A 879 8.54 -27.15 -18.73
CA ASN A 879 7.40 -26.32 -18.30
C ASN A 879 6.40 -27.04 -17.37
N GLY A 880 6.87 -27.95 -16.52
CA GLY A 880 6.00 -28.75 -15.63
C GLY A 880 5.25 -29.91 -16.32
N GLU A 881 5.43 -30.10 -17.63
CA GLU A 881 4.86 -31.22 -18.37
C GLU A 881 5.74 -32.48 -18.28
N LYS A 882 5.10 -33.65 -18.24
CA LYS A 882 5.78 -34.94 -18.31
C LYS A 882 6.30 -35.18 -19.72
N CYS A 883 7.51 -35.72 -19.82
CA CYS A 883 8.16 -36.05 -21.09
C CYS A 883 8.41 -37.55 -21.22
N PHE A 884 8.46 -38.06 -22.44
CA PHE A 884 8.68 -39.47 -22.73
C PHE A 884 9.90 -39.66 -23.63
N HIS A 885 10.70 -40.69 -23.35
CA HIS A 885 11.65 -41.25 -24.29
C HIS A 885 10.89 -42.01 -25.38
N VAL A 886 11.18 -41.68 -26.63
CA VAL A 886 10.44 -42.18 -27.79
C VAL A 886 11.39 -42.57 -28.90
N LEU A 887 11.10 -43.68 -29.58
CA LEU A 887 11.74 -44.08 -30.82
C LEU A 887 10.94 -43.56 -32.01
N TYR A 888 11.44 -42.59 -32.75
CA TYR A 888 10.75 -41.99 -33.89
C TYR A 888 11.36 -42.39 -35.24
N VAL A 889 10.55 -42.35 -36.29
CA VAL A 889 10.97 -42.58 -37.67
C VAL A 889 11.41 -41.27 -38.31
N LYS A 890 12.69 -41.17 -38.69
CA LYS A 890 13.22 -40.03 -39.45
C LYS A 890 12.83 -40.15 -40.93
N GLN A 891 11.99 -39.24 -41.40
CA GLN A 891 11.66 -39.13 -42.83
C GLN A 891 12.79 -38.41 -43.61
N LYS A 892 12.84 -38.60 -44.94
CA LYS A 892 13.70 -37.80 -45.84
C LYS A 892 13.00 -36.48 -46.10
N ASP A 893 13.71 -35.36 -45.95
CA ASP A 893 13.18 -34.01 -46.12
C ASP A 893 12.69 -33.77 -47.57
N SER A 894 11.41 -34.06 -47.83
CA SER A 894 10.74 -33.59 -49.04
C SER A 894 10.43 -32.12 -48.84
N LYS A 895 11.19 -31.22 -49.46
CA LYS A 895 11.11 -29.75 -49.27
C LYS A 895 9.76 -29.08 -49.62
N ASN A 896 8.73 -29.82 -50.03
CA ASN A 896 7.57 -29.22 -50.72
C ASN A 896 6.22 -29.25 -49.98
N GLN A 897 6.10 -29.78 -48.77
CA GLN A 897 4.83 -29.69 -48.02
C GLN A 897 5.11 -29.43 -46.54
N VAL A 898 4.92 -28.18 -46.11
CA VAL A 898 4.84 -27.84 -44.69
C VAL A 898 3.44 -28.28 -44.25
N ASN A 899 3.34 -29.33 -43.45
CA ASN A 899 2.05 -29.93 -43.07
C ASN A 899 1.38 -29.09 -41.97
N LYS A 900 0.87 -27.91 -42.37
CA LYS A 900 0.01 -27.06 -41.54
C LYS A 900 -1.46 -27.55 -41.51
N LEU A 901 -1.78 -28.59 -42.31
CA LEU A 901 -3.11 -29.18 -42.41
C LEU A 901 -3.56 -29.88 -41.11
N PRO A 902 -4.87 -29.99 -40.84
CA PRO A 902 -5.40 -30.71 -39.67
C PRO A 902 -5.21 -32.23 -39.80
N PHE A 903 -4.94 -32.92 -38.68
CA PHE A 903 -4.74 -34.37 -38.67
C PHE A 903 -6.06 -35.15 -38.60
N ILE A 904 -6.74 -35.27 -39.74
CA ILE A 904 -8.07 -35.92 -39.86
C ILE A 904 -7.97 -37.03 -40.91
N PRO A 905 -8.75 -38.12 -40.81
CA PRO A 905 -8.87 -39.18 -41.82
C PRO A 905 -8.78 -38.75 -43.28
N VAL A 906 -9.44 -37.66 -43.64
CA VAL A 906 -9.47 -37.12 -45.02
C VAL A 906 -8.08 -36.72 -45.52
N PHE A 907 -7.17 -36.31 -44.62
CA PHE A 907 -5.84 -35.80 -44.95
C PHE A 907 -4.69 -36.76 -44.60
N TRP A 908 -4.98 -37.97 -44.08
CA TRP A 908 -3.96 -38.96 -43.70
C TRP A 908 -3.04 -39.37 -44.87
N ASN A 909 -3.56 -39.35 -46.10
CA ASN A 909 -2.84 -39.75 -47.31
C ASN A 909 -1.69 -38.80 -47.69
N TYR A 910 -1.71 -37.55 -47.22
CA TYR A 910 -0.72 -36.53 -47.57
C TYR A 910 0.49 -36.48 -46.60
N ASP A 911 0.43 -37.21 -45.48
CA ASP A 911 1.33 -36.97 -44.34
C ASP A 911 2.45 -38.00 -44.17
N PHE A 912 2.35 -39.21 -44.75
CA PHE A 912 3.32 -40.28 -44.47
C PHE A 912 3.61 -41.13 -45.70
N GLY A 913 4.75 -40.89 -46.37
CA GLY A 913 5.31 -41.77 -47.40
C GLY A 913 5.80 -43.10 -46.80
N LEU A 914 4.87 -43.97 -46.38
CA LEU A 914 5.12 -45.20 -45.61
C LEU A 914 5.59 -46.39 -46.46
N ASP A 915 5.62 -46.27 -47.78
CA ASP A 915 5.90 -47.37 -48.72
C ASP A 915 7.35 -47.92 -48.64
N SER A 916 8.26 -47.29 -47.87
CA SER A 916 9.67 -47.73 -47.75
C SER A 916 10.31 -47.60 -46.35
N LEU A 917 9.64 -48.07 -45.30
CA LEU A 917 10.21 -48.15 -43.94
C LEU A 917 11.46 -49.05 -43.87
N LYS A 918 12.60 -48.47 -43.47
CA LYS A 918 13.88 -49.16 -43.23
C LYS A 918 14.30 -49.06 -41.76
N ALA A 919 14.99 -50.08 -41.26
CA ALA A 919 15.46 -50.14 -39.86
C ALA A 919 16.40 -48.97 -39.47
N GLU A 920 17.10 -48.37 -40.43
CA GLU A 920 18.04 -47.25 -40.22
C GLU A 920 17.37 -45.90 -39.96
N GLN A 921 16.05 -45.80 -40.17
CA GLN A 921 15.30 -44.55 -39.98
C GLN A 921 14.92 -44.30 -38.51
N PHE A 922 15.01 -45.31 -37.64
CA PHE A 922 14.62 -45.16 -36.23
C PHE A 922 15.68 -44.44 -35.40
N LYS A 923 15.27 -43.40 -34.65
CA LYS A 923 16.12 -42.63 -33.74
C LYS A 923 15.42 -42.38 -32.41
N GLU A 924 16.19 -42.21 -31.35
CA GLU A 924 15.65 -41.86 -30.02
C GLU A 924 15.53 -40.34 -29.87
N LYS A 925 14.43 -39.87 -29.26
CA LYS A 925 14.19 -38.47 -28.91
C LYS A 925 13.32 -38.39 -27.65
N ILE A 926 13.43 -37.26 -26.94
CA ILE A 926 12.53 -36.91 -25.83
C ILE A 926 11.40 -36.04 -26.40
N LEU A 927 10.15 -36.43 -26.13
CA LEU A 927 8.95 -35.70 -26.56
C LEU A 927 8.13 -35.25 -25.35
N SER A 928 7.62 -34.01 -25.40
CA SER A 928 6.55 -33.54 -24.52
C SER A 928 5.21 -34.12 -24.99
N VAL A 929 4.29 -34.30 -24.04
CA VAL A 929 2.92 -34.76 -24.26
C VAL A 929 2.15 -33.82 -25.20
N SER A 930 2.40 -32.51 -25.11
CA SER A 930 1.74 -31.48 -25.92
C SER A 930 2.12 -31.54 -27.41
N SER A 931 3.16 -32.31 -27.76
CA SER A 931 3.58 -32.55 -29.15
C SER A 931 2.88 -33.75 -29.81
N ILE A 932 2.14 -34.55 -29.04
CA ILE A 932 1.44 -35.76 -29.52
C ILE A 932 0.05 -35.37 -30.04
N GLU A 933 -0.22 -35.66 -31.31
CA GLU A 933 -1.53 -35.39 -31.95
C GLU A 933 -2.49 -36.58 -31.82
N LEU A 934 -1.99 -37.82 -31.97
CA LEU A 934 -2.85 -39.01 -31.89
C LEU A 934 -2.14 -40.18 -31.20
N ILE A 935 -2.86 -40.83 -30.29
CA ILE A 935 -2.46 -42.11 -29.68
C ILE A 935 -3.25 -43.24 -30.33
N THR A 936 -2.52 -44.15 -30.99
CA THR A 936 -3.14 -45.25 -31.74
C THR A 936 -3.37 -46.47 -30.86
N GLN A 937 -4.30 -47.34 -31.26
CA GLN A 937 -4.53 -48.64 -30.60
C GLN A 937 -3.34 -49.62 -30.73
N ILE A 938 -2.39 -49.34 -31.62
CA ILE A 938 -1.32 -50.27 -32.01
C ILE A 938 -0.26 -50.37 -30.91
N VAL A 939 0.09 -51.61 -30.57
CA VAL A 939 1.11 -51.96 -29.57
C VAL A 939 2.18 -52.79 -30.24
N VAL A 940 3.41 -52.30 -30.20
CA VAL A 940 4.60 -53.02 -30.64
C VAL A 940 5.29 -53.58 -29.40
N LYS A 941 5.70 -54.84 -29.43
CA LYS A 941 6.51 -55.41 -28.34
C LYS A 941 7.93 -54.86 -28.48
N VAL A 942 8.34 -54.01 -27.55
CA VAL A 942 9.66 -53.36 -27.56
C VAL A 942 10.44 -53.75 -26.30
N ASP A 943 11.68 -54.18 -26.50
CA ASP A 943 12.66 -54.30 -25.43
C ASP A 943 13.47 -53.00 -25.32
N VAL A 944 13.20 -52.22 -24.28
CA VAL A 944 13.82 -50.90 -24.06
C VAL A 944 15.34 -51.01 -23.89
N SER A 945 15.82 -52.12 -23.33
CA SER A 945 17.26 -52.33 -23.10
C SER A 945 18.01 -52.62 -24.41
N ALA A 946 17.40 -53.43 -25.29
CA ALA A 946 17.92 -53.76 -26.63
C ALA A 946 17.89 -52.57 -27.61
N VAL A 947 16.89 -51.69 -27.47
CA VAL A 947 16.79 -50.45 -28.27
C VAL A 947 17.88 -49.44 -27.86
N ARG A 948 18.13 -49.27 -26.56
CA ARG A 948 19.22 -48.39 -26.05
C ARG A 948 20.61 -48.89 -26.45
N SER A 949 20.82 -50.21 -26.52
CA SER A 949 22.07 -50.83 -26.97
C SER A 949 22.21 -50.95 -28.49
N ARG A 950 21.25 -50.42 -29.27
CA ARG A 950 21.22 -50.37 -30.74
C ARG A 950 21.34 -51.74 -31.45
N ILE A 951 20.71 -52.79 -30.92
CA ILE A 951 20.76 -54.14 -31.54
C ILE A 951 19.92 -54.19 -32.83
N LYS A 952 20.52 -54.54 -33.97
CA LYS A 952 19.88 -54.53 -35.31
C LYS A 952 18.63 -55.42 -35.42
N GLU A 953 18.63 -56.57 -34.75
CA GLU A 953 17.50 -57.53 -34.75
C GLU A 953 16.23 -56.93 -34.14
N SER A 954 16.37 -56.10 -33.10
CA SER A 954 15.24 -55.44 -32.43
C SER A 954 14.54 -54.43 -33.36
N PHE A 955 15.30 -53.63 -34.12
CA PHE A 955 14.74 -52.69 -35.10
C PHE A 955 14.09 -53.40 -36.29
N TYR A 956 14.64 -54.53 -36.73
CA TYR A 956 14.04 -55.34 -37.79
C TYR A 956 12.69 -55.93 -37.36
N ASN A 957 12.60 -56.46 -36.13
CA ASN A 957 11.35 -56.96 -35.55
C ASN A 957 10.29 -55.85 -35.38
N ILE A 958 10.70 -54.67 -34.91
CA ILE A 958 9.82 -53.49 -34.83
C ILE A 958 9.29 -53.11 -36.23
N CYS A 959 10.16 -53.07 -37.23
CA CYS A 959 9.80 -52.76 -38.62
C CYS A 959 8.80 -53.78 -39.20
N GLU A 960 9.03 -55.08 -38.96
CA GLU A 960 8.12 -56.16 -39.34
C GLU A 960 6.76 -56.06 -38.63
N GLN A 961 6.74 -55.76 -37.33
CA GLN A 961 5.49 -55.59 -36.58
C GLN A 961 4.67 -54.39 -37.09
N ILE A 962 5.32 -53.29 -37.46
CA ILE A 962 4.67 -52.12 -38.04
C ILE A 962 4.13 -52.44 -39.45
N LYS A 963 4.88 -53.19 -40.27
CA LYS A 963 4.43 -53.64 -41.60
C LYS A 963 3.26 -54.65 -41.53
N LYS A 964 3.23 -55.50 -40.50
CA LYS A 964 2.16 -56.48 -40.25
C LYS A 964 0.90 -55.85 -39.68
N ALA A 965 1.04 -54.78 -38.90
CA ALA A 965 -0.11 -53.96 -38.55
C ALA A 965 -0.71 -53.40 -39.85
N ARG A 966 -2.04 -53.41 -39.98
CA ARG A 966 -2.84 -53.03 -41.17
C ARG A 966 -2.61 -51.60 -41.73
N LEU A 967 -1.54 -50.92 -41.30
CA LEU A 967 -1.11 -49.56 -41.63
C LEU A 967 -0.89 -49.31 -43.13
N VAL A 968 -0.52 -50.34 -43.91
CA VAL A 968 -0.03 -50.17 -45.30
C VAL A 968 -1.12 -50.35 -46.36
N LYS A 969 -2.28 -50.95 -46.04
CA LYS A 969 -3.32 -51.26 -47.04
C LYS A 969 -4.59 -50.42 -46.94
N ASP A 970 -5.04 -50.08 -45.73
CA ASP A 970 -6.33 -49.38 -45.51
C ASP A 970 -6.17 -47.99 -44.88
N LEU A 971 -4.95 -47.54 -44.53
CA LEU A 971 -4.60 -46.21 -43.98
C LEU A 971 -5.50 -45.65 -42.85
N GLU A 972 -6.29 -46.47 -42.16
CA GLU A 972 -7.12 -46.01 -41.04
C GLU A 972 -6.40 -46.07 -39.68
N PHE A 973 -5.99 -44.92 -39.14
CA PHE A 973 -5.44 -44.82 -37.78
C PHE A 973 -6.58 -44.80 -36.73
N LEU A 974 -6.84 -45.92 -36.07
CA LEU A 974 -7.83 -45.99 -34.99
C LEU A 974 -7.28 -45.44 -33.66
N GLU A 975 -7.99 -44.48 -33.09
CA GLU A 975 -7.68 -43.88 -31.78
C GLU A 975 -8.00 -44.84 -30.62
N CYS A 976 -7.20 -44.78 -29.54
CA CYS A 976 -7.50 -45.49 -28.29
C CYS A 976 -8.86 -45.12 -27.67
N SER A 977 -9.49 -46.08 -26.97
CA SER A 977 -10.73 -45.84 -26.25
C SER A 977 -10.45 -45.16 -24.89
N TRP A 978 -11.01 -43.96 -24.71
CA TRP A 978 -10.84 -43.15 -23.48
C TRP A 978 -12.01 -43.29 -22.49
N VAL A 979 -12.96 -44.20 -22.74
CA VAL A 979 -14.23 -44.34 -22.01
C VAL A 979 -14.04 -44.62 -20.50
N ASN A 980 -12.95 -45.28 -20.14
CA ASN A 980 -12.69 -45.73 -18.77
C ASN A 980 -12.00 -44.68 -17.87
N VAL A 981 -11.65 -43.50 -18.40
CA VAL A 981 -11.14 -42.40 -17.58
C VAL A 981 -12.30 -41.78 -16.80
N ARG A 982 -12.23 -41.81 -15.46
CA ARG A 982 -13.34 -41.44 -14.58
C ARG A 982 -13.45 -39.94 -14.28
N ASP A 983 -12.42 -39.17 -14.57
CA ASP A 983 -12.37 -37.73 -14.29
C ASP A 983 -13.46 -36.99 -15.09
N LEU A 984 -14.29 -36.20 -14.39
CA LEU A 984 -15.44 -35.49 -14.95
C LEU A 984 -15.00 -34.43 -15.96
N LYS A 985 -14.00 -33.62 -15.57
CA LYS A 985 -13.45 -32.56 -16.42
C LYS A 985 -12.87 -33.12 -17.71
N PHE A 986 -12.18 -34.26 -17.63
CA PHE A 986 -11.69 -34.97 -18.81
C PHE A 986 -12.83 -35.43 -19.73
N LYS A 987 -13.89 -36.04 -19.18
CA LYS A 987 -15.03 -36.53 -19.98
C LYS A 987 -15.75 -35.40 -20.71
N GLU A 988 -16.00 -34.27 -20.05
CA GLU A 988 -16.63 -33.10 -20.67
C GLU A 988 -15.80 -32.57 -21.84
N LEU A 989 -14.50 -32.34 -21.63
CA LEU A 989 -13.58 -31.87 -22.68
C LEU A 989 -13.44 -32.88 -23.81
N PHE A 990 -13.43 -34.18 -23.50
CA PHE A 990 -13.37 -35.23 -24.50
C PHE A 990 -14.66 -35.32 -25.35
N MET A 991 -15.83 -35.08 -24.75
CA MET A 991 -17.09 -34.96 -25.50
C MET A 991 -17.10 -33.74 -26.41
N LYS A 992 -16.64 -32.57 -25.92
CA LYS A 992 -16.45 -31.37 -26.76
C LYS A 992 -15.52 -31.65 -27.94
N ARG A 993 -14.37 -32.30 -27.70
CA ARG A 993 -13.43 -32.70 -28.76
C ARG A 993 -14.08 -33.60 -29.82
N LYS A 994 -14.95 -34.53 -29.42
CA LYS A 994 -15.70 -35.38 -30.35
C LYS A 994 -16.71 -34.58 -31.17
N LEU A 995 -17.39 -33.61 -30.55
CA LEU A 995 -18.34 -32.72 -31.21
C LEU A 995 -17.64 -31.87 -32.27
N CYS A 996 -16.51 -31.23 -31.93
CA CYS A 996 -15.71 -30.47 -32.89
C CYS A 996 -15.31 -31.35 -34.09
N LYS A 997 -14.83 -32.57 -33.81
CA LYS A 997 -14.49 -33.54 -34.86
C LYS A 997 -15.68 -33.87 -35.77
N SER A 998 -16.89 -34.07 -35.24
CA SER A 998 -18.09 -34.29 -36.08
C SER A 998 -18.48 -33.05 -36.88
N ASN A 999 -18.38 -31.86 -36.28
CA ASN A 999 -18.70 -30.60 -36.95
C ASN A 999 -17.80 -30.37 -38.16
N MET A 1000 -16.50 -30.69 -38.03
CA MET A 1000 -15.53 -30.55 -39.11
C MET A 1000 -15.86 -31.41 -40.34
N TYR A 1001 -16.37 -32.63 -40.16
CA TYR A 1001 -16.77 -33.50 -41.29
C TYR A 1001 -18.00 -33.00 -42.02
N ASN A 1002 -18.89 -32.29 -41.32
CA ASN A 1002 -20.15 -31.80 -41.88
C ASN A 1002 -19.98 -30.49 -42.68
N LYS A 1003 -18.77 -29.95 -42.81
CA LYS A 1003 -18.50 -28.68 -43.51
C LYS A 1003 -18.29 -28.88 -45.01
N LYS A 1004 -18.92 -28.00 -45.81
CA LYS A 1004 -18.87 -28.04 -47.29
C LYS A 1004 -17.53 -27.64 -47.89
N CYS A 1005 -16.65 -26.99 -47.12
CA CYS A 1005 -15.33 -26.56 -47.60
C CYS A 1005 -14.41 -27.73 -47.99
N LEU A 1006 -14.65 -28.93 -47.47
CA LEU A 1006 -13.89 -30.14 -47.78
C LEU A 1006 -14.09 -30.65 -49.22
N GLU A 1007 -15.15 -30.20 -49.90
CA GLU A 1007 -15.45 -30.56 -51.29
C GLU A 1007 -14.67 -29.71 -52.31
N CYS A 1008 -13.91 -28.70 -51.85
CA CYS A 1008 -13.14 -27.82 -52.71
C CYS A 1008 -11.87 -28.51 -53.28
N PRO A 1009 -11.60 -28.41 -54.60
CA PRO A 1009 -10.41 -29.01 -55.21
C PRO A 1009 -9.10 -28.35 -54.76
N ASP A 1010 -9.10 -27.03 -54.51
CA ASP A 1010 -7.93 -26.25 -54.06
C ASP A 1010 -7.95 -25.95 -52.55
N PHE A 1011 -8.66 -26.77 -51.77
CA PHE A 1011 -8.86 -26.57 -50.32
C PHE A 1011 -7.55 -26.31 -49.57
N VAL A 1012 -6.46 -27.02 -49.91
CA VAL A 1012 -5.16 -26.90 -49.22
C VAL A 1012 -4.58 -25.49 -49.36
N LEU A 1013 -4.64 -24.89 -50.55
CA LEU A 1013 -4.12 -23.54 -50.78
C LEU A 1013 -4.96 -22.48 -50.06
N HIS A 1014 -6.29 -22.61 -50.15
CA HIS A 1014 -7.21 -21.71 -49.45
C HIS A 1014 -7.06 -21.82 -47.92
N PHE A 1015 -6.91 -23.03 -47.39
CA PHE A 1015 -6.69 -23.27 -45.97
C PHE A 1015 -5.36 -22.68 -45.49
N LEU A 1016 -4.27 -22.76 -46.26
CA LEU A 1016 -2.99 -22.16 -45.90
C LEU A 1016 -3.07 -20.63 -45.85
N LYS A 1017 -3.70 -20.00 -46.84
CA LYS A 1017 -3.94 -18.54 -46.85
C LYS A 1017 -4.83 -18.12 -45.66
N ALA A 1018 -5.90 -18.86 -45.39
CA ALA A 1018 -6.79 -18.61 -44.24
C ALA A 1018 -6.08 -18.81 -42.90
N HIS A 1019 -5.21 -19.82 -42.78
CA HIS A 1019 -4.40 -20.04 -41.58
C HIS A 1019 -3.40 -18.89 -41.37
N GLU A 1020 -2.74 -18.38 -42.41
CA GLU A 1020 -1.84 -17.23 -42.28
C GLU A 1020 -2.60 -15.96 -41.87
N ARG A 1021 -3.78 -15.72 -42.45
CA ARG A 1021 -4.67 -14.63 -42.03
C ARG A 1021 -5.08 -14.77 -40.57
N ASN A 1022 -5.62 -15.91 -40.16
CA ASN A 1022 -6.09 -16.13 -38.78
C ASN A 1022 -4.95 -16.10 -37.77
N MET A 1023 -3.75 -16.58 -38.12
CA MET A 1023 -2.57 -16.44 -37.25
C MET A 1023 -2.17 -14.98 -37.02
N LEU A 1024 -2.36 -14.10 -38.01
CA LEU A 1024 -2.14 -12.66 -37.85
C LEU A 1024 -3.25 -12.03 -37.00
N VAL A 1025 -4.52 -12.40 -37.24
CA VAL A 1025 -5.67 -11.95 -36.45
C VAL A 1025 -5.51 -12.36 -34.99
N GLU A 1026 -5.21 -13.63 -34.69
CA GLU A 1026 -4.95 -14.13 -33.33
C GLU A 1026 -3.82 -13.36 -32.65
N LYS A 1027 -2.75 -13.01 -33.39
CA LYS A 1027 -1.66 -12.19 -32.84
C LYS A 1027 -2.10 -10.77 -32.52
N ILE A 1028 -2.92 -10.17 -33.39
CA ILE A 1028 -3.48 -8.84 -33.16
C ILE A 1028 -4.41 -8.89 -31.95
N GLU A 1029 -5.35 -9.83 -31.89
CA GLU A 1029 -6.28 -10.00 -30.76
C GLU A 1029 -5.55 -10.22 -29.43
N VAL A 1030 -4.48 -11.04 -29.42
CA VAL A 1030 -3.64 -11.23 -28.23
C VAL A 1030 -2.95 -9.92 -27.82
N LEU A 1031 -2.38 -9.17 -28.77
CA LEU A 1031 -1.73 -7.89 -28.47
C LEU A 1031 -2.74 -6.81 -28.05
N GLU A 1032 -3.91 -6.74 -28.70
CA GLU A 1032 -5.02 -5.86 -28.33
C GLU A 1032 -5.52 -6.19 -26.93
N HIS A 1033 -5.68 -7.48 -26.59
CA HIS A 1033 -6.02 -7.90 -25.24
C HIS A 1033 -4.95 -7.47 -24.23
N LEU A 1034 -3.66 -7.65 -24.53
CA LEU A 1034 -2.56 -7.20 -23.65
C LEU A 1034 -2.52 -5.67 -23.45
N ILE A 1035 -3.00 -4.88 -24.42
CA ILE A 1035 -3.14 -3.42 -24.32
C ILE A 1035 -4.44 -3.03 -23.60
N SER A 1036 -5.47 -3.86 -23.68
CA SER A 1036 -6.79 -3.58 -23.13
C SER A 1036 -6.79 -3.49 -21.61
N ASP A 1037 -7.76 -2.73 -21.09
CA ASP A 1037 -7.94 -2.52 -19.65
C ASP A 1037 -8.27 -3.82 -18.91
N GLN A 1038 -8.81 -4.82 -19.62
CA GLN A 1038 -9.16 -6.14 -19.07
C GLN A 1038 -7.94 -6.94 -18.62
N ASN A 1039 -6.74 -6.61 -19.11
CA ASN A 1039 -5.50 -7.30 -18.74
C ASN A 1039 -4.83 -6.72 -17.47
N LEU A 1040 -5.39 -5.66 -16.87
CA LEU A 1040 -4.85 -5.10 -15.64
C LEU A 1040 -4.96 -6.11 -14.49
N GLU A 1041 -3.85 -6.33 -13.76
CA GLU A 1041 -3.75 -7.37 -12.72
C GLU A 1041 -4.78 -7.18 -11.60
N LEU A 1042 -5.09 -5.92 -11.28
CA LEU A 1042 -5.97 -5.53 -10.18
C LEU A 1042 -7.43 -5.29 -10.59
N LEU A 1043 -7.77 -5.38 -11.88
CA LEU A 1043 -9.16 -5.14 -12.33
C LEU A 1043 -10.16 -6.16 -11.78
N PRO A 1044 -9.86 -7.49 -11.72
CA PRO A 1044 -10.79 -8.44 -11.12
C PRO A 1044 -11.06 -8.15 -9.64
N ASP A 1045 -10.05 -7.75 -8.86
CA ASP A 1045 -10.21 -7.35 -7.46
C ASP A 1045 -11.07 -6.07 -7.34
N TYR A 1046 -10.92 -5.13 -8.27
CA TYR A 1046 -11.78 -3.94 -8.34
C TYR A 1046 -13.25 -4.31 -8.55
N GLU A 1047 -13.55 -5.15 -9.55
CA GLU A 1047 -14.92 -5.58 -9.86
C GLU A 1047 -15.58 -6.33 -8.69
N GLN A 1048 -14.82 -7.21 -8.02
CA GLN A 1048 -15.28 -7.91 -6.82
C GLN A 1048 -15.62 -6.94 -5.68
N ARG A 1049 -14.77 -5.93 -5.43
CA ARG A 1049 -15.01 -4.90 -4.41
C ARG A 1049 -16.21 -4.02 -4.75
N ILE A 1050 -16.39 -3.67 -6.02
CA ILE A 1050 -17.60 -2.96 -6.49
C ILE A 1050 -18.86 -3.80 -6.24
N GLY A 1051 -18.80 -5.12 -6.46
CA GLY A 1051 -19.88 -6.04 -6.11
C GLY A 1051 -20.27 -5.95 -4.62
N VAL A 1052 -19.29 -5.96 -3.73
CA VAL A 1052 -19.50 -5.80 -2.28
C VAL A 1052 -20.12 -4.43 -1.95
N LEU A 1053 -19.59 -3.35 -2.52
CA LEU A 1053 -20.10 -1.99 -2.27
C LEU A 1053 -21.53 -1.79 -2.79
N LYS A 1054 -21.92 -2.45 -3.88
CA LYS A 1054 -23.29 -2.46 -4.40
C LYS A 1054 -24.24 -3.24 -3.48
N GLU A 1055 -23.85 -4.44 -3.05
CA GLU A 1055 -24.70 -5.26 -2.17
C GLU A 1055 -24.93 -4.62 -0.79
N LEU A 1056 -24.00 -3.79 -0.31
CA LEU A 1056 -24.11 -3.07 0.97
C LEU A 1056 -24.71 -1.64 0.85
N ASP A 1057 -25.17 -1.22 -0.33
CA ASP A 1057 -25.73 0.10 -0.62
C ASP A 1057 -24.77 1.28 -0.33
N TYR A 1058 -23.47 1.10 -0.58
CA TYR A 1058 -22.49 2.20 -0.52
C TYR A 1058 -22.46 2.99 -1.84
N ILE A 1059 -22.72 2.29 -2.95
CA ILE A 1059 -22.81 2.83 -4.30
C ILE A 1059 -24.09 2.33 -4.97
N ASP A 1060 -24.64 3.12 -5.89
CA ASP A 1060 -25.78 2.71 -6.70
C ASP A 1060 -25.35 1.83 -7.90
N ASP A 1061 -26.32 1.35 -8.68
CA ASP A 1061 -26.05 0.57 -9.89
C ASP A 1061 -25.28 1.36 -10.95
N ASN A 1062 -25.44 2.69 -10.96
CA ASN A 1062 -24.77 3.66 -11.83
C ASN A 1062 -23.39 4.10 -11.32
N LEU A 1063 -22.85 3.45 -10.27
CA LEU A 1063 -21.56 3.75 -9.64
C LEU A 1063 -21.46 5.14 -8.98
N ASN A 1064 -22.58 5.78 -8.66
CA ASN A 1064 -22.61 6.98 -7.83
C ASN A 1064 -22.52 6.62 -6.34
N VAL A 1065 -21.81 7.46 -5.59
CA VAL A 1065 -21.60 7.26 -4.16
C VAL A 1065 -22.82 7.73 -3.35
N LEU A 1066 -23.44 6.80 -2.61
CA LEU A 1066 -24.58 7.04 -1.71
C LEU A 1066 -24.13 7.64 -0.37
N LEU A 1067 -25.09 7.97 0.52
CA LEU A 1067 -24.79 8.57 1.82
C LEU A 1067 -23.85 7.68 2.67
N LYS A 1068 -24.09 6.37 2.72
CA LYS A 1068 -23.18 5.40 3.36
C LYS A 1068 -21.77 5.47 2.79
N GLY A 1069 -21.66 5.51 1.46
CA GLY A 1069 -20.39 5.68 0.75
C GLY A 1069 -19.67 6.98 1.12
N ARG A 1070 -20.40 8.09 1.26
CA ARG A 1070 -19.82 9.39 1.67
C ARG A 1070 -19.29 9.37 3.10
N VAL A 1071 -19.97 8.66 4.00
CA VAL A 1071 -19.51 8.48 5.39
C VAL A 1071 -18.24 7.64 5.43
N ALA A 1072 -18.21 6.52 4.70
CA ALA A 1072 -17.01 5.68 4.60
C ALA A 1072 -15.81 6.39 3.98
N CYS A 1073 -16.00 7.41 3.13
CA CYS A 1073 -14.91 8.24 2.59
C CYS A 1073 -14.13 9.00 3.68
N GLU A 1074 -14.74 9.30 4.83
CA GLU A 1074 -14.05 10.00 5.93
C GLU A 1074 -13.25 9.06 6.84
N ILE A 1075 -13.54 7.76 6.79
CA ILE A 1075 -12.90 6.76 7.66
C ILE A 1075 -11.66 6.22 6.96
N ASN A 1076 -10.49 6.51 7.53
CA ASN A 1076 -9.19 6.15 6.98
C ASN A 1076 -8.37 5.27 7.93
N SER A 1077 -8.59 5.42 9.24
CA SER A 1077 -7.74 4.84 10.28
C SER A 1077 -8.23 3.48 10.79
N ALA A 1078 -9.49 3.15 10.52
CA ALA A 1078 -10.16 1.92 10.92
C ALA A 1078 -10.75 1.20 9.71
N HIS A 1079 -11.32 0.00 9.94
CA HIS A 1079 -12.08 -0.71 8.91
C HIS A 1079 -13.33 0.08 8.50
N GLU A 1080 -13.29 0.66 7.31
CA GLU A 1080 -14.25 1.66 6.84
C GLU A 1080 -15.69 1.12 6.76
N LEU A 1081 -15.88 -0.11 6.29
CA LEU A 1081 -17.21 -0.73 6.16
C LEU A 1081 -17.81 -1.07 7.53
N VAL A 1082 -17.02 -1.68 8.42
CA VAL A 1082 -17.50 -2.13 9.74
C VAL A 1082 -17.91 -0.92 10.58
N LEU A 1083 -17.06 0.10 10.63
CA LEU A 1083 -17.32 1.30 11.41
C LEU A 1083 -18.51 2.08 10.84
N THR A 1084 -18.68 2.14 9.51
CA THR A 1084 -19.84 2.80 8.90
C THR A 1084 -21.13 2.06 9.23
N GLU A 1085 -21.19 0.73 9.11
CA GLU A 1085 -22.39 -0.03 9.46
C GLU A 1085 -22.76 0.13 10.94
N LEU A 1086 -21.79 0.16 11.85
CA LEU A 1086 -22.05 0.37 13.29
C LEU A 1086 -22.72 1.72 13.58
N ILE A 1087 -22.33 2.76 12.85
CA ILE A 1087 -22.88 4.11 12.98
C ILE A 1087 -24.32 4.13 12.41
N PHE A 1088 -24.57 3.52 11.25
CA PHE A 1088 -25.89 3.51 10.62
C PHE A 1088 -26.90 2.58 11.32
N GLU A 1089 -26.46 1.49 11.95
CA GLU A 1089 -27.30 0.64 12.78
C GLU A 1089 -27.64 1.29 14.15
N ASN A 1090 -27.13 2.52 14.38
CA ASN A 1090 -27.32 3.31 15.61
C ASN A 1090 -26.91 2.57 16.89
N THR A 1091 -25.93 1.67 16.78
CA THR A 1091 -25.49 0.83 17.91
C THR A 1091 -24.89 1.66 19.04
N LEU A 1092 -24.24 2.77 18.73
CA LEU A 1092 -23.48 3.61 19.67
C LEU A 1092 -24.35 4.58 20.48
N ALA A 1093 -25.63 4.77 20.13
CA ALA A 1093 -26.47 5.77 20.80
C ALA A 1093 -26.80 5.41 22.25
N GLU A 1094 -26.95 4.13 22.58
CA GLU A 1094 -27.29 3.64 23.93
C GLU A 1094 -26.11 3.72 24.92
N PHE A 1095 -24.88 3.86 24.40
CA PHE A 1095 -23.66 3.83 25.20
C PHE A 1095 -23.26 5.23 25.68
N GLU A 1096 -22.62 5.26 26.85
CA GLU A 1096 -21.96 6.46 27.37
C GLU A 1096 -20.64 6.73 26.66
N SER A 1097 -20.14 7.96 26.71
CA SER A 1097 -18.91 8.37 26.01
C SER A 1097 -17.71 7.48 26.40
N GLU A 1098 -17.56 7.11 27.67
CA GLU A 1098 -16.51 6.22 28.17
C GLU A 1098 -16.59 4.82 27.54
N GLU A 1099 -17.81 4.31 27.38
CA GLU A 1099 -18.07 2.99 26.81
C GLU A 1099 -17.82 2.99 25.30
N ILE A 1100 -18.23 4.05 24.61
CA ILE A 1100 -18.01 4.23 23.16
C ILE A 1100 -16.51 4.21 22.86
N VAL A 1101 -15.71 4.99 23.58
CA VAL A 1101 -14.25 5.03 23.39
C VAL A 1101 -13.64 3.65 23.63
N ALA A 1102 -14.09 2.96 24.67
CA ALA A 1102 -13.61 1.62 25.00
C ALA A 1102 -13.91 0.62 23.87
N LEU A 1103 -15.13 0.63 23.31
CA LEU A 1103 -15.51 -0.23 22.19
C LEU A 1103 -14.73 0.07 20.91
N LEU A 1104 -14.55 1.35 20.57
CA LEU A 1104 -13.84 1.76 19.36
C LEU A 1104 -12.33 1.42 19.39
N SER A 1105 -11.76 1.14 20.57
CA SER A 1105 -10.37 0.68 20.71
C SER A 1105 -10.09 -0.62 19.94
N VAL A 1106 -11.12 -1.44 19.69
CA VAL A 1106 -11.01 -2.72 18.97
C VAL A 1106 -10.48 -2.57 17.54
N PHE A 1107 -10.73 -1.42 16.90
CA PHE A 1107 -10.32 -1.17 15.51
C PHE A 1107 -8.83 -0.82 15.39
N VAL A 1108 -8.19 -0.50 16.51
CA VAL A 1108 -6.85 0.07 16.55
C VAL A 1108 -5.86 -0.90 17.18
N PHE A 1109 -6.33 -1.82 18.03
CA PHE A 1109 -5.48 -2.73 18.78
C PHE A 1109 -5.08 -3.98 17.97
N GLU A 1110 -3.78 -4.17 17.79
CA GLU A 1110 -3.20 -5.25 16.98
C GLU A 1110 -2.33 -6.23 17.78
N GLU A 1111 -1.88 -5.86 18.99
CA GLU A 1111 -0.92 -6.68 19.75
C GLU A 1111 -1.59 -7.92 20.39
N LYS A 1112 -0.79 -8.98 20.60
CA LYS A 1112 -1.25 -10.18 21.30
C LYS A 1112 -1.16 -9.96 22.81
N THR A 1113 -2.25 -10.25 23.50
CA THR A 1113 -2.41 -10.07 24.95
C THR A 1113 -2.76 -11.41 25.58
N GLU A 1114 -2.13 -11.78 26.70
CA GLU A 1114 -2.49 -12.97 27.46
C GLU A 1114 -3.52 -12.67 28.56
N SER A 1115 -3.59 -11.42 29.04
CA SER A 1115 -4.60 -10.98 30.01
C SER A 1115 -5.99 -10.87 29.40
N LEU A 1116 -6.98 -11.48 30.06
CA LEU A 1116 -8.39 -11.34 29.72
C LEU A 1116 -8.97 -10.10 30.42
N PRO A 1117 -9.58 -9.15 29.69
CA PRO A 1117 -10.16 -7.95 30.28
C PRO A 1117 -11.43 -8.28 31.08
N SER A 1118 -11.66 -7.56 32.18
CA SER A 1118 -12.93 -7.56 32.89
C SER A 1118 -13.88 -6.54 32.26
N ILE A 1119 -14.96 -7.03 31.65
CA ILE A 1119 -15.87 -6.21 30.83
C ILE A 1119 -17.24 -6.12 31.52
N SER A 1120 -17.83 -4.92 31.56
CA SER A 1120 -19.22 -4.70 32.01
C SER A 1120 -20.21 -5.44 31.10
N PRO A 1121 -21.35 -5.96 31.63
CA PRO A 1121 -22.37 -6.61 30.79
C PRO A 1121 -22.91 -5.70 29.67
N HIS A 1122 -22.83 -4.37 29.83
CA HIS A 1122 -23.22 -3.43 28.77
C HIS A 1122 -22.22 -3.44 27.61
N LEU A 1123 -20.92 -3.34 27.93
CA LEU A 1123 -19.83 -3.42 26.95
C LEU A 1123 -19.75 -4.79 26.26
N GLU A 1124 -20.13 -5.87 26.96
CA GLU A 1124 -20.21 -7.21 26.35
C GLU A 1124 -21.28 -7.27 25.25
N LYS A 1125 -22.43 -6.63 25.44
CA LYS A 1125 -23.44 -6.47 24.36
C LYS A 1125 -22.86 -5.70 23.17
N GLY A 1126 -22.14 -4.61 23.43
CA GLY A 1126 -21.48 -3.82 22.38
C GLY A 1126 -20.47 -4.66 21.58
N LYS A 1127 -19.68 -5.49 22.26
CA LYS A 1127 -18.76 -6.45 21.64
C LYS A 1127 -19.50 -7.45 20.75
N GLU A 1128 -20.59 -8.06 21.22
CA GLU A 1128 -21.40 -8.99 20.41
C GLU A 1128 -21.97 -8.31 19.16
N MET A 1129 -22.46 -7.08 19.28
CA MET A 1129 -22.95 -6.30 18.15
C MET A 1129 -21.86 -6.08 17.09
N ILE A 1130 -20.65 -5.68 17.49
CA ILE A 1130 -19.51 -5.49 16.57
C ILE A 1130 -19.19 -6.80 15.84
N ILE A 1131 -19.15 -7.93 16.56
CA ILE A 1131 -18.88 -9.24 15.96
C ILE A 1131 -19.96 -9.62 14.94
N ASN A 1132 -21.23 -9.32 15.22
CA ASN A 1132 -22.34 -9.60 14.30
C ASN A 1132 -22.23 -8.77 13.00
N VAL A 1133 -21.89 -7.48 13.10
CA VAL A 1133 -21.66 -6.61 11.92
C VAL A 1133 -20.48 -7.13 11.08
N VAL A 1134 -19.38 -7.52 11.73
CA VAL A 1134 -18.21 -8.11 11.04
C VAL A 1134 -18.61 -9.38 10.29
N LYS A 1135 -19.37 -10.29 10.92
CA LYS A 1135 -19.85 -11.53 10.26
C LYS A 1135 -20.69 -11.25 9.03
N LYS A 1136 -21.60 -10.27 9.12
CA LYS A 1136 -22.43 -9.83 8.00
C LYS A 1136 -21.56 -9.36 6.83
N ILE A 1137 -20.57 -8.50 7.08
CA ILE A 1137 -19.66 -8.01 6.04
C ILE A 1137 -18.79 -9.13 5.45
N ASN A 1138 -18.22 -9.99 6.30
CA ASN A 1138 -17.40 -11.12 5.85
C ASN A 1138 -18.20 -12.07 4.94
N SER A 1139 -19.48 -12.32 5.26
CA SER A 1139 -20.34 -13.17 4.42
C SER A 1139 -20.55 -12.63 3.00
N VAL A 1140 -20.63 -11.30 2.86
CA VAL A 1140 -20.75 -10.62 1.57
C VAL A 1140 -19.41 -10.64 0.83
N GLN A 1141 -18.28 -10.43 1.52
CA GLN A 1141 -16.95 -10.51 0.92
C GLN A 1141 -16.64 -11.91 0.41
N ASP A 1142 -16.99 -12.95 1.17
CA ASP A 1142 -16.81 -14.37 0.80
C ASP A 1142 -17.65 -14.72 -0.44
N LYS A 1143 -18.88 -14.19 -0.54
CA LYS A 1143 -19.77 -14.38 -1.69
C LYS A 1143 -19.16 -13.88 -3.00
N TYR A 1144 -18.47 -12.74 -2.98
CA TYR A 1144 -17.77 -12.19 -4.14
C TYR A 1144 -16.31 -12.67 -4.28
N GLN A 1145 -15.85 -13.56 -3.39
CA GLN A 1145 -14.50 -14.14 -3.40
C GLN A 1145 -13.39 -13.07 -3.35
N VAL A 1146 -13.63 -11.98 -2.61
CA VAL A 1146 -12.61 -10.94 -2.43
C VAL A 1146 -11.41 -11.56 -1.71
N LEU A 1147 -10.21 -11.38 -2.26
CA LEU A 1147 -8.98 -11.86 -1.65
C LEU A 1147 -8.69 -11.05 -0.37
N SER A 1148 -9.04 -11.62 0.78
CA SER A 1148 -8.60 -11.14 2.09
C SER A 1148 -7.10 -11.39 2.25
N LEU A 1149 -6.27 -10.48 1.69
CA LEU A 1149 -4.80 -10.56 1.64
C LEU A 1149 -4.12 -10.51 3.02
N CYS A 1150 -4.86 -10.33 4.10
CA CYS A 1150 -4.39 -10.43 5.48
C CYS A 1150 -5.53 -10.87 6.40
N ASP A 1151 -5.18 -11.56 7.49
CA ASP A 1151 -5.98 -11.94 8.68
C ASP A 1151 -6.68 -10.74 9.40
N THR A 1152 -6.93 -9.64 8.71
CA THR A 1152 -7.40 -8.35 9.24
C THR A 1152 -8.82 -8.38 9.77
N LEU A 1153 -9.71 -9.20 9.20
CA LEU A 1153 -11.13 -9.27 9.61
C LEU A 1153 -11.45 -10.47 10.53
N ASP A 1154 -10.43 -11.16 11.04
CA ASP A 1154 -10.56 -12.23 12.03
C ASP A 1154 -10.62 -11.65 13.45
N PHE A 1155 -11.63 -10.80 13.70
CA PHE A 1155 -11.92 -10.25 15.04
C PHE A 1155 -12.22 -11.36 16.07
N GLU A 1156 -12.61 -12.56 15.63
CA GLU A 1156 -12.89 -13.70 16.50
C GLU A 1156 -11.63 -14.37 17.07
N ASN A 1157 -10.56 -14.43 16.28
CA ASN A 1157 -9.33 -15.15 16.63
C ASN A 1157 -8.25 -14.24 17.24
N LYS A 1158 -8.40 -12.91 17.09
CA LYS A 1158 -7.45 -11.92 17.60
C LYS A 1158 -7.87 -11.39 18.97
N SER A 1159 -6.89 -11.08 19.81
CA SER A 1159 -7.07 -10.39 21.11
C SER A 1159 -7.43 -8.91 20.96
N CYS A 1160 -8.19 -8.50 19.94
CA CYS A 1160 -8.51 -7.10 19.65
C CYS A 1160 -9.26 -6.40 20.81
N PHE A 1161 -9.99 -7.17 21.62
CA PHE A 1161 -10.71 -6.66 22.78
C PHE A 1161 -9.85 -6.49 24.04
N GLY A 1162 -8.55 -6.83 24.00
CA GLY A 1162 -7.68 -6.87 25.18
C GLY A 1162 -7.48 -5.54 25.91
N LEU A 1163 -7.66 -4.39 25.22
CA LEU A 1163 -7.49 -3.05 25.81
C LEU A 1163 -8.79 -2.34 26.15
N VAL A 1164 -9.96 -2.97 25.96
CA VAL A 1164 -11.27 -2.31 26.19
C VAL A 1164 -11.39 -1.82 27.65
N GLU A 1165 -11.00 -2.65 28.61
CA GLU A 1165 -11.00 -2.30 30.05
C GLU A 1165 -10.08 -1.11 30.37
N VAL A 1166 -8.85 -1.13 29.83
CA VAL A 1166 -7.86 -0.06 30.02
C VAL A 1166 -8.37 1.27 29.49
N VAL A 1167 -8.98 1.24 28.31
CA VAL A 1167 -9.47 2.46 27.66
C VAL A 1167 -10.69 3.02 28.40
N TYR A 1168 -11.57 2.15 28.87
CA TYR A 1168 -12.72 2.53 29.68
C TYR A 1168 -12.28 3.23 30.98
N GLU A 1169 -11.37 2.63 31.75
CA GLU A 1169 -10.90 3.22 33.01
C GLU A 1169 -10.07 4.50 32.80
N TRP A 1170 -9.34 4.61 31.68
CA TRP A 1170 -8.72 5.87 31.29
C TRP A 1170 -9.76 6.96 31.03
N ALA A 1171 -10.83 6.66 30.29
CA ALA A 1171 -11.87 7.64 30.01
C ALA A 1171 -12.60 8.11 31.29
N ARG A 1172 -12.68 7.27 32.34
CA ARG A 1172 -13.21 7.64 33.67
C ARG A 1172 -12.29 8.50 34.52
N GLY A 1173 -11.03 8.71 34.10
CA GLY A 1173 -10.08 9.55 34.82
C GLY A 1173 -9.07 8.80 35.69
N MET A 1174 -8.93 7.47 35.56
CA MET A 1174 -7.93 6.71 36.30
C MET A 1174 -6.50 7.17 35.95
N SER A 1175 -5.59 7.17 36.93
CA SER A 1175 -4.17 7.50 36.70
C SER A 1175 -3.45 6.42 35.89
N PHE A 1176 -2.41 6.81 35.16
CA PHE A 1176 -1.69 5.89 34.27
C PHE A 1176 -1.00 4.74 35.01
N GLU A 1177 -0.52 4.99 36.25
CA GLU A 1177 0.10 3.97 37.10
C GLU A 1177 -0.84 2.79 37.37
N ARG A 1178 -2.10 3.07 37.74
CA ARG A 1178 -3.09 2.02 38.03
C ARG A 1178 -3.51 1.25 36.77
N ILE A 1179 -3.55 1.93 35.63
CA ILE A 1179 -3.89 1.31 34.35
C ILE A 1179 -2.83 0.27 33.94
N MET A 1180 -1.56 0.54 34.23
CA MET A 1180 -0.48 -0.40 33.95
C MET A 1180 -0.62 -1.71 34.72
N ASP A 1181 -1.29 -1.71 35.89
CA ASP A 1181 -1.52 -2.93 36.66
C ASP A 1181 -2.62 -3.83 36.05
N LEU A 1182 -3.47 -3.27 35.18
CA LEU A 1182 -4.60 -3.99 34.57
C LEU A 1182 -4.19 -4.86 33.37
N THR A 1183 -3.07 -4.56 32.71
CA THR A 1183 -2.67 -5.25 31.46
C THR A 1183 -1.19 -5.59 31.40
N ASP A 1184 -0.87 -6.65 30.65
CA ASP A 1184 0.51 -7.06 30.33
C ASP A 1184 1.10 -6.30 29.11
N VAL A 1185 0.28 -5.47 28.46
CA VAL A 1185 0.68 -4.66 27.29
C VAL A 1185 1.65 -3.57 27.72
N LEU A 1186 2.71 -3.39 26.93
CA LEU A 1186 3.73 -2.37 27.20
C LEU A 1186 3.16 -0.95 27.05
N GLU A 1187 3.66 -0.03 27.87
CA GLU A 1187 3.16 1.33 28.05
C GLU A 1187 3.12 2.13 26.74
N GLY A 1188 4.17 2.00 25.92
CA GLY A 1188 4.25 2.67 24.61
C GLY A 1188 3.22 2.17 23.61
N SER A 1189 2.78 0.91 23.71
CA SER A 1189 1.72 0.36 22.87
C SER A 1189 0.36 0.94 23.26
N ILE A 1190 0.09 1.10 24.56
CA ILE A 1190 -1.12 1.76 25.07
C ILE A 1190 -1.21 3.19 24.54
N VAL A 1191 -0.12 3.97 24.64
CA VAL A 1191 -0.10 5.35 24.11
C VAL A 1191 -0.33 5.39 22.59
N ARG A 1192 0.22 4.42 21.85
CA ARG A 1192 0.00 4.32 20.39
C ARG A 1192 -1.46 4.04 20.05
N VAL A 1193 -2.12 3.17 20.82
CA VAL A 1193 -3.55 2.85 20.61
C VAL A 1193 -4.40 4.07 20.92
N MET A 1194 -4.15 4.76 22.03
CA MET A 1194 -4.91 5.96 22.43
C MET A 1194 -4.76 7.10 21.42
N THR A 1195 -3.55 7.33 20.91
CA THR A 1195 -3.30 8.38 19.90
C THR A 1195 -3.93 8.05 18.54
N ARG A 1196 -3.97 6.78 18.14
CA ARG A 1196 -4.71 6.33 16.96
C ARG A 1196 -6.23 6.37 17.18
N LEU A 1197 -6.70 6.06 18.38
CA LEU A 1197 -8.11 6.13 18.75
C LEU A 1197 -8.66 7.56 18.69
N ASP A 1198 -7.87 8.56 19.10
CA ASP A 1198 -8.22 9.98 18.90
C ASP A 1198 -8.50 10.33 17.43
N GLN A 1199 -7.70 9.75 16.52
CA GLN A 1199 -7.89 9.94 15.10
C GLN A 1199 -9.20 9.28 14.61
N VAL A 1200 -9.50 8.04 15.06
CA VAL A 1200 -10.77 7.35 14.76
C VAL A 1200 -11.96 8.16 15.27
N LEU A 1201 -11.90 8.69 16.50
CA LEU A 1201 -12.97 9.54 17.05
C LEU A 1201 -13.21 10.80 16.22
N ARG A 1202 -12.14 11.39 15.65
CA ARG A 1202 -12.24 12.58 14.78
C ARG A 1202 -12.89 12.25 13.43
N GLU A 1203 -12.60 11.07 12.90
CA GLU A 1203 -13.24 10.53 11.69
C GLU A 1203 -14.73 10.23 11.97
N CYS A 1204 -15.06 9.60 13.09
CA CYS A 1204 -16.44 9.38 13.55
C CYS A 1204 -17.22 10.68 13.76
N ALA A 1205 -16.61 11.70 14.38
CA ALA A 1205 -17.24 13.01 14.52
C ALA A 1205 -17.51 13.65 13.15
N SER A 1206 -16.58 13.54 12.20
CA SER A 1206 -16.78 14.05 10.85
C SER A 1206 -17.88 13.28 10.09
N ALA A 1207 -17.95 11.95 10.29
CA ALA A 1207 -19.01 11.10 9.79
C ALA A 1207 -20.40 11.48 10.36
N ALA A 1208 -20.50 11.66 11.69
CA ALA A 1208 -21.74 12.07 12.35
C ALA A 1208 -22.26 13.42 11.79
N ARG A 1209 -21.34 14.36 11.50
CA ARG A 1209 -21.67 15.65 10.87
C ARG A 1209 -22.25 15.48 9.46
N ILE A 1210 -21.78 14.51 8.67
CA ILE A 1210 -22.29 14.23 7.32
C ILE A 1210 -23.67 13.56 7.40
N ILE A 1211 -23.89 12.68 8.38
CA ILE A 1211 -25.18 12.04 8.64
C ILE A 1211 -26.22 13.07 9.12
N GLY A 1212 -25.77 14.08 9.88
CA GLY A 1212 -26.64 15.07 10.51
C GLY A 1212 -27.05 14.72 11.95
N ASP A 1213 -26.36 13.77 12.59
CA ASP A 1213 -26.60 13.41 13.99
C ASP A 1213 -25.76 14.27 14.95
N ILE A 1214 -26.41 15.26 15.55
CA ILE A 1214 -25.79 16.22 16.49
C ILE A 1214 -25.46 15.54 17.83
N SER A 1215 -26.30 14.59 18.28
CA SER A 1215 -26.10 13.88 19.55
C SER A 1215 -24.82 13.06 19.48
N MET A 1216 -24.69 12.26 18.42
CA MET A 1216 -23.49 11.45 18.20
C MET A 1216 -22.24 12.32 18.04
N TYR A 1217 -22.36 13.44 17.32
CA TYR A 1217 -21.25 14.40 17.18
C TYR A 1217 -20.75 14.90 18.55
N SER A 1218 -21.67 15.36 19.42
CA SER A 1218 -21.34 15.83 20.77
C SER A 1218 -20.70 14.72 21.60
N LYS A 1219 -21.26 13.50 21.56
CA LYS A 1219 -20.66 12.34 22.26
C LYS A 1219 -19.23 12.09 21.81
N MET A 1220 -18.95 12.16 20.51
CA MET A 1220 -17.59 11.94 19.97
C MET A 1220 -16.61 13.06 20.36
N GLU A 1221 -17.07 14.30 20.54
CA GLU A 1221 -16.24 15.38 21.08
C GLU A 1221 -15.95 15.16 22.57
N ASP A 1222 -16.95 14.79 23.37
CA ASP A 1222 -16.79 14.45 24.79
C ASP A 1222 -15.82 13.28 24.98
N CYS A 1223 -15.94 12.26 24.12
CA CYS A 1223 -15.01 11.13 24.04
C CYS A 1223 -13.55 11.59 23.86
N GLN A 1224 -13.31 12.55 22.94
CA GLN A 1224 -11.97 13.08 22.69
C GLN A 1224 -11.42 13.86 23.89
N GLU A 1225 -12.26 14.66 24.54
CA GLU A 1225 -11.85 15.44 25.72
C GLU A 1225 -11.42 14.52 26.87
N LYS A 1226 -12.19 13.45 27.13
CA LYS A 1226 -11.90 12.49 28.21
C LYS A 1226 -10.57 11.74 28.02
N ILE A 1227 -10.20 11.41 26.78
CA ILE A 1227 -8.93 10.70 26.51
C ILE A 1227 -7.70 11.62 26.43
N ARG A 1228 -7.86 12.89 26.02
CA ARG A 1228 -6.78 13.83 25.76
C ARG A 1228 -6.23 14.45 27.04
N ARG A 1229 -5.47 13.67 27.81
CA ARG A 1229 -4.81 14.15 29.02
C ARG A 1229 -3.45 13.48 29.26
N ASP A 1230 -2.69 14.11 30.15
CA ASP A 1230 -1.52 13.53 30.83
C ASP A 1230 -0.43 13.00 29.89
N ILE A 1231 0.29 11.97 30.34
CA ILE A 1231 1.46 11.42 29.65
C ILE A 1231 1.16 10.91 28.23
N ILE A 1232 -0.08 10.49 27.95
CA ILE A 1232 -0.50 9.92 26.66
C ILE A 1232 -0.42 10.95 25.53
N PHE A 1233 -0.87 12.18 25.81
CA PHE A 1233 -0.88 13.30 24.85
C PHE A 1233 0.14 14.38 25.21
N SER A 1234 1.20 14.00 25.93
CA SER A 1234 2.30 14.91 26.24
C SER A 1234 2.97 15.42 24.96
N PRO A 1235 3.27 16.73 24.86
CA PRO A 1235 3.93 17.28 23.70
C PRO A 1235 5.35 16.71 23.57
N SER A 1236 5.76 16.47 22.33
CA SER A 1236 7.11 15.98 21.99
C SER A 1236 8.18 16.94 22.54
N LEU A 1237 9.32 16.40 22.96
CA LEU A 1237 10.48 17.15 23.45
C LEU A 1237 11.26 17.85 22.33
N TYR A 1238 11.04 17.46 21.07
CA TYR A 1238 11.60 18.14 19.90
C TYR A 1238 10.90 19.48 19.59
N ILE A 1239 9.69 19.66 20.14
CA ILE A 1239 8.88 20.89 20.08
C ILE A 1239 9.14 21.70 21.37
#